data_AF-A0A7C6SZ05-F1
#
_entry.id   AF-A0A7C6SZ05-F1
#
_cell.length_a   1.000
_cell.length_b   1.000
_cell.length_c   1.000
_cell.angle_alpha   90.00
_cell.angle_beta   90.00
_cell.angle_gamma   90.00
#
_symmetry.space_group_name_H-M   'P 1'
#
loop_
_entity.id
_entity.type
_entity.pdbx_description
1 polymer ?
#
loop_
_entity_poly.entity_id
_entity_poly.type
_entity_poly.pdbx_seq_one_letter_code
_entity_poly.pdbx_strand_id
1 'polypeptide(L)'
;MSDHLKTRRDILDAVVAELMGPGSEPMLSSNPEFEVISENPLQRYSVGILYPQCRRSPEDDVDEQNTLASGAETDEVLDTSSPLLNQYYPSAIGMSFFVNSANAALQVSLSASKYRRLEVSECRVPYQDLPRTISEHPDFMRNLSYKDGWVHLHAKLDKDSRDKLLSLDRQEPRWRNTVYLLDSLARDGWTRVPLSAEDCRVIIPGRTVSAPAKEVFDLVPGLRLVCITRPTSSRDSTLFTVSMVNTNVAIRTSVDSAFFQVRIEVSPLGTGSKLLDYSRRDGVSGDEETQGLQLLYRKRNVYGVGHGCSVEWNREGTTIRTSVIPTYEVPQVMFDVPELSGCEEILSMRNLSDRTPLDKGRVIDGLNRFVAAYRTWIETEEKRKGSLGLSESQKVVAEVHLNLCREAADRMGRGIEGLKNNRDVWVAFQLANRAMLMQRAHSILQRDARFPDDKPVTWPDYSTFSAGQSSWRPFQLAFMLMNLPGLSDPNSPDRNLVDLIWFPTGGGKTEAYLGIAAIVLFLRRLRHPSTCDGTAIIMRYTLRLLTAQQFQRACTLICACELIRRELPELLGESSISIGLWIGHSSTPNTLREAFEVLDRLKTGAEYRSPFQVLSCPWCGTKLVRERNREGRLRGEWGYRREGRHLNIHCTDPTCPFDEGLPIAVVDEEIYRAPPNLLFATVDKFAQLP
;
A
#
# COMPACT_ATOMS: atom_id res chain seq x y z
N MET A 1 6.39 24.98 5.22
CA MET A 1 5.95 23.59 5.00
C MET A 1 5.38 23.55 3.60
N SER A 2 5.84 22.69 2.69
CA SER A 2 5.31 22.68 1.31
C SER A 2 3.80 22.38 1.31
N ASP A 3 3.03 22.94 0.38
CA ASP A 3 1.58 22.77 0.31
C ASP A 3 1.17 21.29 0.30
N HIS A 4 1.97 20.42 -0.32
CA HIS A 4 1.76 18.96 -0.33
C HIS A 4 1.82 18.32 1.05
N LEU A 5 2.73 18.77 1.94
CA LEU A 5 2.82 18.23 3.30
C LEU A 5 1.61 18.63 4.15
N LYS A 6 1.08 19.82 3.90
CA LYS A 6 -0.17 20.26 4.54
C LYS A 6 -1.35 19.42 4.04
N THR A 7 -1.53 19.29 2.73
CA THR A 7 -2.60 18.47 2.15
C THR A 7 -2.55 17.02 2.63
N ARG A 8 -1.34 16.42 2.73
CA ARG A 8 -1.16 15.07 3.28
C ARG A 8 -1.69 14.97 4.71
N ARG A 9 -1.39 15.96 5.55
CA ARG A 9 -1.85 16.01 6.94
C ARG A 9 -3.37 16.18 7.00
N ASP A 10 -3.92 17.09 6.21
CA ASP A 10 -5.36 17.34 6.15
C ASP A 10 -6.14 16.06 5.73
N ILE A 11 -5.64 15.31 4.75
CA ILE A 11 -6.23 14.03 4.33
C ILE A 11 -6.13 13.00 5.47
N LEU A 12 -4.98 12.90 6.11
CA LEU A 12 -4.79 11.95 7.20
C LEU A 12 -5.73 12.26 8.38
N ASP A 13 -5.81 13.53 8.78
CA ASP A 13 -6.66 13.98 9.86
C ASP A 13 -8.14 13.72 9.54
N ALA A 14 -8.56 13.94 8.28
CA ALA A 14 -9.90 13.61 7.81
C ALA A 14 -10.20 12.10 7.87
N VAL A 15 -9.26 11.25 7.41
CA VAL A 15 -9.42 9.78 7.47
C VAL A 15 -9.50 9.29 8.92
N VAL A 16 -8.68 9.83 9.82
CA VAL A 16 -8.73 9.49 11.25
C VAL A 16 -10.06 9.93 11.85
N ALA A 17 -10.52 11.15 11.54
CA ALA A 17 -11.80 11.67 12.01
C ALA A 17 -12.99 10.82 11.52
N GLU A 18 -12.94 10.33 10.27
CA GLU A 18 -14.00 9.50 9.68
C GLU A 18 -14.00 8.07 10.24
N LEU A 19 -12.83 7.43 10.43
CA LEU A 19 -12.74 6.03 10.85
C LEU A 19 -12.81 5.82 12.37
N MET A 20 -12.27 6.76 13.15
CA MET A 20 -12.11 6.64 14.61
C MET A 20 -12.80 7.77 15.38
N GLY A 21 -12.89 8.96 14.75
CA GLY A 21 -13.30 10.18 15.42
C GLY A 21 -12.32 10.65 16.51
N PRO A 22 -12.68 11.70 17.25
CA PRO A 22 -13.81 12.59 16.94
C PRO A 22 -13.55 13.49 15.72
N GLY A 23 -14.59 14.13 15.22
CA GLY A 23 -14.54 15.15 14.16
C GLY A 23 -15.05 14.68 12.79
N SER A 24 -15.80 13.58 12.72
CA SER A 24 -16.34 13.06 11.45
C SER A 24 -17.37 14.00 10.81
N GLU A 25 -18.08 14.80 11.62
CA GLU A 25 -19.08 15.77 11.17
C GLU A 25 -18.75 17.19 11.70
N PRO A 26 -17.68 17.83 11.20
CA PRO A 26 -17.17 19.09 11.75
C PRO A 26 -18.15 20.26 11.59
N MET A 27 -19.16 20.12 10.73
CA MET A 27 -20.22 21.13 10.61
C MET A 27 -21.21 21.12 11.79
N LEU A 28 -21.34 20.01 12.53
CA LEU A 28 -22.32 19.90 13.62
C LEU A 28 -21.78 20.36 14.97
N SER A 29 -20.45 20.35 15.14
CA SER A 29 -19.79 20.83 16.35
C SER A 29 -18.45 21.49 16.01
N SER A 30 -18.22 22.68 16.56
CA SER A 30 -16.95 23.40 16.43
C SER A 30 -15.87 22.88 17.38
N ASN A 31 -16.23 22.09 18.40
CA ASN A 31 -15.29 21.47 19.33
C ASN A 31 -15.39 19.93 19.22
N PRO A 32 -14.37 19.25 18.65
CA PRO A 32 -14.35 17.79 18.55
C PRO A 32 -14.48 17.05 19.89
N GLU A 33 -14.10 17.69 21.00
CA GLU A 33 -14.23 17.10 22.33
C GLU A 33 -15.70 16.77 22.67
N PHE A 34 -16.64 17.59 22.19
CA PHE A 34 -18.08 17.42 22.34
C PHE A 34 -18.75 17.32 20.97
N GLU A 35 -18.21 16.45 20.09
CA GLU A 35 -18.79 16.28 18.77
C GLU A 35 -20.25 15.82 18.83
N VAL A 36 -20.96 16.13 17.76
CA VAL A 36 -22.33 15.67 17.51
C VAL A 36 -22.30 14.95 16.16
N ILE A 37 -22.89 13.76 16.13
CA ILE A 37 -23.00 12.95 14.92
C ILE A 37 -24.46 12.60 14.65
N SER A 38 -24.80 12.41 13.39
CA SER A 38 -26.16 12.20 12.90
C SER A 38 -26.56 10.73 12.74
N GLU A 39 -25.66 9.80 13.08
CA GLU A 39 -25.86 8.36 12.98
C GLU A 39 -25.26 7.61 14.18
N ASN A 40 -25.63 6.35 14.33
CA ASN A 40 -25.13 5.48 15.40
C ASN A 40 -23.57 5.40 15.42
N PRO A 41 -22.90 5.67 16.57
CA PRO A 41 -21.44 5.62 16.67
C PRO A 41 -20.81 4.29 16.26
N LEU A 42 -21.50 3.16 16.47
CA LEU A 42 -21.02 1.83 16.07
C LEU A 42 -21.13 1.56 14.56
N GLN A 43 -21.92 2.38 13.85
CA GLN A 43 -21.98 2.37 12.39
C GLN A 43 -21.04 3.42 11.78
N ARG A 44 -20.87 4.56 12.49
CA ARG A 44 -19.98 5.66 12.08
C ARG A 44 -18.50 5.28 12.16
N TYR A 45 -18.07 4.74 13.30
CA TYR A 45 -16.66 4.44 13.54
C TYR A 45 -16.38 2.95 13.43
N SER A 46 -15.25 2.62 12.81
CA SER A 46 -14.81 1.24 12.58
C SER A 46 -13.69 0.81 13.54
N VAL A 47 -12.98 1.76 14.15
CA VAL A 47 -11.80 1.48 14.99
C VAL A 47 -11.74 2.34 16.24
N GLY A 48 -10.90 1.95 17.20
CA GLY A 48 -10.68 2.69 18.45
C GLY A 48 -11.81 2.50 19.47
N ILE A 49 -12.54 1.39 19.37
CA ILE A 49 -13.68 1.04 20.20
C ILE A 49 -13.29 -0.14 21.11
N LEU A 50 -13.54 -0.01 22.40
CA LEU A 50 -13.56 -1.13 23.34
C LEU A 50 -15.00 -1.59 23.56
N TYR A 51 -15.30 -2.76 23.03
CA TYR A 51 -16.62 -3.38 23.08
C TYR A 51 -16.88 -4.07 24.42
N PRO A 52 -18.16 -4.23 24.84
CA PRO A 52 -18.48 -5.06 26.01
C PRO A 52 -18.05 -6.52 25.76
N GLN A 53 -17.75 -7.23 26.83
CA GLN A 53 -17.43 -8.65 26.77
C GLN A 53 -18.70 -9.43 26.40
N CYS A 54 -18.69 -10.08 25.24
CA CYS A 54 -19.83 -10.87 24.80
C CYS A 54 -19.83 -12.28 25.43
N ARG A 55 -20.95 -12.68 26.02
CA ARG A 55 -21.25 -14.09 26.30
C ARG A 55 -21.88 -14.70 25.04
N ARG A 56 -21.06 -15.16 24.09
CA ARG A 56 -21.58 -15.85 22.89
C ARG A 56 -21.84 -17.34 23.16
N SER A 57 -22.81 -17.90 22.44
CA SER A 57 -23.02 -19.35 22.35
C SER A 57 -22.03 -19.97 21.34
N PRO A 58 -21.65 -21.26 21.49
CA PRO A 58 -20.64 -21.92 20.65
C PRO A 58 -20.96 -21.99 19.15
N GLU A 59 -22.17 -21.63 18.73
CA GLU A 59 -22.63 -21.69 17.33
C GLU A 59 -22.16 -20.49 16.49
N ASP A 60 -21.67 -19.41 17.11
CA ASP A 60 -21.14 -18.22 16.40
C ASP A 60 -19.63 -18.34 16.09
N ASP A 61 -18.96 -19.41 16.52
CA ASP A 61 -17.49 -19.60 16.42
C ASP A 61 -17.01 -20.07 15.02
N VAL A 62 -17.92 -20.26 14.06
CA VAL A 62 -17.61 -20.88 12.76
C VAL A 62 -16.87 -19.92 11.80
N ASP A 63 -16.94 -18.60 12.03
CA ASP A 63 -16.28 -17.59 11.18
C ASP A 63 -14.92 -17.08 11.70
N GLU A 64 -14.49 -17.45 12.92
CA GLU A 64 -13.28 -16.90 13.57
C GLU A 64 -11.97 -17.69 13.31
N GLN A 65 -12.01 -18.81 12.58
CA GLN A 65 -10.85 -19.72 12.49
C GLN A 65 -9.74 -19.36 11.47
N ASN A 66 -9.72 -18.17 10.85
CA ASN A 66 -8.77 -17.86 9.77
C ASN A 66 -7.86 -16.64 9.94
N THR A 67 -7.42 -16.35 11.17
CA THR A 67 -6.28 -15.44 11.41
C THR A 67 -5.38 -15.94 12.54
N LEU A 68 -4.62 -16.99 12.27
CA LEU A 68 -3.41 -17.30 13.03
C LEU A 68 -2.20 -17.07 12.12
N ALA A 69 -1.62 -15.89 12.20
CA ALA A 69 -0.22 -15.71 11.82
C ALA A 69 0.63 -16.21 13.00
N SER A 70 1.04 -17.48 12.94
CA SER A 70 2.00 -18.07 13.86
C SER A 70 3.38 -17.44 13.61
N GLY A 71 3.76 -16.46 14.44
CA GLY A 71 5.05 -15.79 14.29
C GLY A 71 5.41 -14.78 15.40
N ALA A 72 4.71 -14.80 16.54
CA ALA A 72 5.17 -14.11 17.74
C ALA A 72 5.31 -15.18 18.82
N GLU A 73 6.48 -15.25 19.44
CA GLU A 73 6.74 -16.14 20.57
C GLU A 73 5.59 -16.01 21.58
N THR A 74 4.96 -17.14 21.86
CA THR A 74 3.88 -17.29 22.83
C THR A 74 4.47 -17.03 24.21
N ASP A 75 4.44 -15.77 24.62
CA ASP A 75 4.77 -15.39 25.98
C ASP A 75 3.67 -15.99 26.88
N GLU A 76 4.03 -16.92 27.78
CA GLU A 76 3.18 -17.45 28.88
C GLU A 76 2.70 -16.33 29.87
N VAL A 77 2.88 -15.07 29.47
CA VAL A 77 2.90 -13.83 30.24
C VAL A 77 1.58 -13.03 30.08
N LEU A 78 0.67 -13.45 29.18
CA LEU A 78 -0.55 -12.74 28.71
C LEU A 78 -1.90 -13.30 29.23
N ASP A 79 -1.88 -14.14 30.25
CA ASP A 79 -2.95 -15.10 30.61
C ASP A 79 -4.25 -14.51 31.21
N THR A 80 -4.42 -13.17 31.28
CA THR A 80 -5.68 -12.56 31.77
C THR A 80 -6.35 -11.56 30.81
N SER A 81 -5.76 -11.26 29.66
CA SER A 81 -6.36 -10.34 28.66
C SER A 81 -6.22 -10.81 27.21
N SER A 82 -5.43 -11.85 26.94
CA SER A 82 -5.21 -12.38 25.57
C SER A 82 -6.50 -12.70 24.80
N PRO A 83 -7.53 -13.34 25.40
CA PRO A 83 -8.77 -13.65 24.68
C PRO A 83 -9.55 -12.41 24.26
N LEU A 84 -9.43 -11.28 24.99
CA LEU A 84 -10.19 -10.04 24.75
C LEU A 84 -9.51 -9.12 23.72
N LEU A 85 -8.24 -9.37 23.40
CA LEU A 85 -7.40 -8.54 22.53
C LEU A 85 -7.44 -9.01 21.06
N ASN A 86 -7.67 -10.31 20.84
CA ASN A 86 -7.63 -10.95 19.52
C ASN A 86 -9.03 -11.31 18.99
N GLN A 87 -10.05 -10.51 19.34
CA GLN A 87 -11.42 -10.65 18.83
C GLN A 87 -11.73 -9.59 17.78
N TYR A 88 -12.66 -9.87 16.88
CA TYR A 88 -13.18 -8.88 15.92
C TYR A 88 -13.74 -7.63 16.63
N TYR A 89 -14.30 -7.81 17.83
CA TYR A 89 -14.77 -6.74 18.71
C TYR A 89 -13.96 -6.71 20.01
N PRO A 90 -12.78 -6.08 20.02
CA PRO A 90 -11.88 -6.13 21.17
C PRO A 90 -12.49 -5.43 22.40
N SER A 91 -12.37 -6.06 23.57
CA SER A 91 -12.76 -5.46 24.85
C SER A 91 -11.58 -4.90 25.64
N ALA A 92 -10.36 -5.01 25.10
CA ALA A 92 -9.16 -4.48 25.72
C ALA A 92 -8.19 -3.88 24.69
N ILE A 93 -7.34 -2.97 25.17
CA ILE A 93 -6.17 -2.44 24.45
C ILE A 93 -5.05 -2.26 25.46
N GLY A 94 -3.81 -2.53 25.07
CA GLY A 94 -2.69 -2.35 25.99
C GLY A 94 -1.34 -2.25 25.30
N MET A 95 -0.30 -2.16 26.12
CA MET A 95 1.08 -2.17 25.65
C MET A 95 2.01 -2.74 26.71
N SER A 96 3.19 -3.19 26.29
CA SER A 96 4.27 -3.60 27.19
C SER A 96 5.57 -2.88 26.86
N PHE A 97 6.29 -2.46 27.90
CA PHE A 97 7.51 -1.67 27.80
C PHE A 97 8.40 -1.86 29.03
N PHE A 98 9.70 -1.62 28.87
CA PHE A 98 10.66 -1.69 29.97
C PHE A 98 11.04 -0.30 30.48
N VAL A 99 11.27 -0.19 31.79
CA VAL A 99 11.85 1.01 32.42
C VAL A 99 13.15 0.64 33.16
N ASN A 100 14.13 1.54 33.14
CA ASN A 100 15.46 1.40 33.75
C ASN A 100 15.50 1.61 35.28
N SER A 101 14.59 0.95 36.00
CA SER A 101 14.67 0.82 37.45
C SER A 101 13.79 -0.34 37.89
N ALA A 102 14.29 -1.19 38.79
CA ALA A 102 13.49 -2.24 39.42
C ALA A 102 12.29 -1.66 40.20
N ASN A 103 12.42 -0.42 40.70
CA ASN A 103 11.42 0.27 41.52
C ASN A 103 10.74 1.42 40.75
N ALA A 104 10.69 1.35 39.42
CA ALA A 104 10.12 2.40 38.58
C ALA A 104 8.66 2.71 38.95
N ALA A 105 8.33 4.00 39.02
CA ALA A 105 6.96 4.48 39.12
C ALA A 105 6.52 5.05 37.75
N LEU A 106 5.22 5.05 37.47
CA LEU A 106 4.67 5.54 36.19
C LEU A 106 3.58 6.58 36.42
N GLN A 107 3.53 7.57 35.53
CA GLN A 107 2.35 8.38 35.31
C GLN A 107 1.66 7.86 34.04
N VAL A 108 0.40 7.47 34.19
CA VAL A 108 -0.45 7.00 33.09
C VAL A 108 -1.52 8.05 32.83
N SER A 109 -1.51 8.61 31.63
CA SER A 109 -2.56 9.47 31.10
C SER A 109 -3.47 8.64 30.19
N LEU A 110 -4.77 8.77 30.35
CA LEU A 110 -5.76 7.97 29.63
C LEU A 110 -6.72 8.89 28.89
N SER A 111 -7.29 8.42 27.78
CA SER A 111 -8.45 9.07 27.17
C SER A 111 -9.42 8.02 26.67
N ALA A 112 -10.71 8.25 26.90
CA ALA A 112 -11.80 7.52 26.26
C ALA A 112 -13.04 8.41 26.25
N SER A 113 -14.07 7.98 25.54
CA SER A 113 -15.38 8.64 25.53
C SER A 113 -16.51 7.62 25.52
N LYS A 114 -17.68 8.06 25.94
CA LYS A 114 -18.96 7.42 25.64
C LYS A 114 -19.75 8.30 24.69
N TYR A 115 -20.81 7.75 24.11
CA TYR A 115 -21.83 8.53 23.43
C TYR A 115 -23.15 8.38 24.17
N ARG A 116 -23.91 9.46 24.19
CA ARG A 116 -25.32 9.44 24.60
C ARG A 116 -26.18 9.94 23.46
N ARG A 117 -27.46 9.57 23.48
CA ARG A 117 -28.46 10.16 22.59
C ARG A 117 -28.51 11.67 22.77
N LEU A 118 -28.62 12.37 21.65
CA LEU A 118 -28.79 13.81 21.62
C LEU A 118 -30.23 14.14 22.04
N GLU A 119 -30.39 15.11 22.94
CA GLU A 119 -31.72 15.61 23.28
C GLU A 119 -32.26 16.50 22.16
N VAL A 120 -33.58 16.55 22.00
CA VAL A 120 -34.19 17.34 20.92
C VAL A 120 -33.85 18.83 21.05
N SER A 121 -33.74 19.34 22.28
CA SER A 121 -33.34 20.72 22.57
C SER A 121 -31.87 21.03 22.19
N GLU A 122 -31.04 20.00 22.04
CA GLU A 122 -29.63 20.10 21.63
C GLU A 122 -29.46 20.00 20.10
N CYS A 123 -30.51 19.56 19.39
CA CYS A 123 -30.48 19.40 17.94
C CYS A 123 -30.40 20.76 17.24
N ARG A 124 -29.27 21.02 16.57
CA ARG A 124 -29.04 22.22 15.79
C ARG A 124 -28.17 21.95 14.56
N VAL A 125 -28.36 22.74 13.51
CA VAL A 125 -27.59 22.67 12.26
C VAL A 125 -27.18 24.10 11.87
N PRO A 126 -25.93 24.33 11.42
CA PRO A 126 -25.50 25.66 11.05
C PRO A 126 -26.20 26.08 9.75
N TYR A 127 -26.66 27.33 9.70
CA TYR A 127 -27.25 27.92 8.50
C TYR A 127 -26.84 29.38 8.43
N GLN A 128 -26.03 29.75 7.43
CA GLN A 128 -25.66 31.14 7.22
C GLN A 128 -26.77 31.88 6.49
N ASP A 129 -27.10 33.08 6.97
CA ASP A 129 -28.02 34.02 6.32
C ASP A 129 -29.40 33.44 6.01
N LEU A 130 -30.09 32.91 7.03
CA LEU A 130 -31.45 32.40 6.88
C LEU A 130 -32.41 33.51 6.38
N PRO A 131 -33.10 33.34 5.23
CA PRO A 131 -34.01 34.35 4.71
C PRO A 131 -35.15 34.65 5.68
N ARG A 132 -35.50 35.94 5.81
CA ARG A 132 -36.63 36.37 6.68
C ARG A 132 -37.95 35.70 6.32
N THR A 133 -38.17 35.44 5.03
CA THR A 133 -39.34 34.72 4.51
C THR A 133 -39.49 33.32 5.09
N ILE A 134 -38.37 32.65 5.43
CA ILE A 134 -38.38 31.35 6.08
C ILE A 134 -38.47 31.52 7.59
N SER A 135 -37.65 32.39 8.20
CA SER A 135 -37.58 32.52 9.66
C SER A 135 -38.87 33.07 10.30
N GLU A 136 -39.62 33.89 9.58
CA GLU A 136 -40.90 34.47 10.02
C GLU A 136 -42.11 33.61 9.61
N HIS A 137 -41.91 32.50 8.90
CA HIS A 137 -43.00 31.62 8.50
C HIS A 137 -43.63 30.90 9.71
N PRO A 138 -44.97 30.80 9.82
CA PRO A 138 -45.63 30.15 10.97
C PRO A 138 -45.15 28.72 11.23
N ASP A 139 -44.98 27.91 10.18
CA ASP A 139 -44.48 26.54 10.32
C ASP A 139 -43.01 26.48 10.76
N PHE A 140 -42.19 27.46 10.40
CA PHE A 140 -40.83 27.58 10.92
C PHE A 140 -40.88 27.88 12.41
N MET A 141 -41.51 28.98 12.83
CA MET A 141 -41.55 29.39 14.24
C MET A 141 -42.21 28.37 15.17
N ARG A 142 -43.12 27.54 14.64
CA ARG A 142 -43.75 26.45 15.39
C ARG A 142 -42.78 25.32 15.73
N ASN A 143 -41.82 25.04 14.84
CA ASN A 143 -40.98 23.83 14.93
C ASN A 143 -39.50 24.14 15.17
N LEU A 144 -39.03 25.32 14.78
CA LEU A 144 -37.64 25.71 14.67
C LEU A 144 -37.42 27.13 15.21
N SER A 145 -36.18 27.40 15.64
CA SER A 145 -35.71 28.76 15.91
C SER A 145 -34.34 29.00 15.30
N TYR A 146 -34.03 30.26 14.98
CA TYR A 146 -32.73 30.65 14.42
C TYR A 146 -32.00 31.60 15.38
N LYS A 147 -30.82 31.20 15.84
CA LYS A 147 -29.99 31.99 16.77
C LYS A 147 -28.51 31.75 16.48
N ASP A 148 -27.70 32.81 16.51
CA ASP A 148 -26.24 32.75 16.37
C ASP A 148 -25.71 31.97 15.14
N GLY A 149 -26.46 31.97 14.03
CA GLY A 149 -26.10 31.22 12.82
C GLY A 149 -26.51 29.75 12.82
N TRP A 150 -27.35 29.33 13.77
CA TRP A 150 -27.83 27.96 13.93
C TRP A 150 -29.34 27.88 13.87
N VAL A 151 -29.85 26.86 13.18
CA VAL A 151 -31.26 26.47 13.23
C VAL A 151 -31.41 25.38 14.30
N HIS A 152 -32.22 25.65 15.31
CA HIS A 152 -32.50 24.77 16.44
C HIS A 152 -33.87 24.13 16.32
N LEU A 153 -33.99 22.86 16.71
CA LEU A 153 -35.24 22.14 16.72
C LEU A 153 -35.96 22.27 18.07
N HIS A 154 -37.28 22.50 18.05
CA HIS A 154 -38.09 22.56 19.27
C HIS A 154 -38.62 21.19 19.71
N ALA A 155 -39.06 20.37 18.75
CA ALA A 155 -39.67 19.06 18.99
C ALA A 155 -39.39 18.13 17.81
N LYS A 156 -39.52 16.80 18.00
CA LYS A 156 -39.38 15.83 16.90
C LYS A 156 -40.41 16.14 15.82
N LEU A 157 -39.96 16.17 14.56
CA LEU A 157 -40.82 16.43 13.42
C LEU A 157 -41.65 15.19 13.08
N ASP A 158 -42.97 15.35 13.02
CA ASP A 158 -43.82 14.40 12.32
C ASP A 158 -43.68 14.58 10.79
N LYS A 159 -44.25 13.63 10.02
CA LYS A 159 -44.14 13.64 8.57
C LYS A 159 -44.73 14.92 7.96
N ASP A 160 -45.87 15.38 8.47
CA ASP A 160 -46.57 16.57 7.96
C ASP A 160 -45.78 17.86 8.21
N SER A 161 -45.27 18.04 9.43
CA SER A 161 -44.46 19.20 9.81
C SER A 161 -43.16 19.24 9.04
N ARG A 162 -42.50 18.10 8.81
CA ARG A 162 -41.31 18.01 7.97
C ARG A 162 -41.62 18.37 6.53
N ASP A 163 -42.69 17.82 5.94
CA ASP A 163 -43.05 18.07 4.55
C ASP A 163 -43.45 19.55 4.32
N LYS A 164 -44.09 20.18 5.32
CA LYS A 164 -44.36 21.63 5.36
C LYS A 164 -43.06 22.45 5.41
N LEU A 165 -42.12 22.10 6.29
CA LEU A 165 -40.81 22.77 6.36
C LEU A 165 -40.04 22.65 5.04
N LEU A 166 -40.05 21.48 4.40
CA LEU A 166 -39.44 21.26 3.08
C LEU A 166 -40.10 22.09 1.97
N SER A 167 -41.37 22.45 2.13
CA SER A 167 -42.10 23.25 1.15
C SER A 167 -41.78 24.76 1.22
N LEU A 168 -41.17 25.23 2.32
CA LEU A 168 -40.79 26.64 2.51
C LEU A 168 -39.78 27.11 1.48
N ASP A 169 -38.87 26.23 1.07
CA ASP A 169 -37.97 26.46 -0.06
C ASP A 169 -37.63 25.13 -0.75
N ARG A 170 -38.37 24.83 -1.82
CA ARG A 170 -38.20 23.57 -2.57
C ARG A 170 -36.98 23.58 -3.49
N GLN A 171 -36.46 24.76 -3.83
CA GLN A 171 -35.39 24.89 -4.82
C GLN A 171 -34.01 25.06 -4.17
N GLU A 172 -33.92 25.51 -2.91
CA GLU A 172 -32.66 25.64 -2.19
C GLU A 172 -32.19 24.31 -1.56
N PRO A 173 -31.12 23.68 -2.08
CA PRO A 173 -30.64 22.40 -1.57
C PRO A 173 -30.12 22.49 -0.13
N ARG A 174 -29.56 23.65 0.28
CA ARG A 174 -29.06 23.85 1.65
C ARG A 174 -30.17 23.77 2.68
N TRP A 175 -31.31 24.38 2.40
CA TRP A 175 -32.48 24.34 3.28
C TRP A 175 -33.02 22.91 3.42
N ARG A 176 -33.20 22.23 2.29
CA ARG A 176 -33.63 20.82 2.26
C ARG A 176 -32.71 19.94 3.11
N ASN A 177 -31.39 20.07 2.94
CA ASN A 177 -30.41 19.30 3.72
C ASN A 177 -30.49 19.62 5.21
N THR A 178 -30.70 20.89 5.57
CA THR A 178 -30.85 21.33 6.97
C THR A 178 -32.05 20.67 7.64
N VAL A 179 -33.21 20.66 6.99
CA VAL A 179 -34.43 20.03 7.53
C VAL A 179 -34.24 18.53 7.71
N TYR A 180 -33.65 17.84 6.73
CA TYR A 180 -33.37 16.40 6.86
C TYR A 180 -32.33 16.08 7.94
N LEU A 181 -31.29 16.89 8.07
CA LEU A 181 -30.25 16.69 9.07
C LEU A 181 -30.80 16.92 10.48
N LEU A 182 -31.66 17.94 10.69
CA LEU A 182 -32.37 18.13 11.96
C LEU A 182 -33.30 16.96 12.30
N ASP A 183 -34.06 16.45 11.32
CA ASP A 183 -34.90 15.24 11.51
C ASP A 183 -34.04 14.01 11.85
N SER A 184 -32.89 13.86 11.19
CA SER A 184 -31.92 12.79 11.48
C SER A 184 -31.35 12.90 12.88
N LEU A 185 -30.89 14.09 13.29
CA LEU A 185 -30.35 14.33 14.63
C LEU A 185 -31.38 14.05 15.73
N ALA A 186 -32.64 14.44 15.52
CA ALA A 186 -33.70 14.18 16.49
C ALA A 186 -34.10 12.69 16.60
N ARG A 187 -33.83 11.90 15.56
CA ARG A 187 -34.13 10.46 15.52
C ARG A 187 -32.95 9.61 15.98
N ASP A 188 -31.78 9.86 15.40
CA ASP A 188 -30.56 9.06 15.56
C ASP A 188 -29.29 9.88 15.85
N GLY A 189 -29.43 11.10 16.35
CA GLY A 189 -28.30 11.92 16.77
C GLY A 189 -27.67 11.47 18.08
N TRP A 190 -26.35 11.62 18.15
CA TRP A 190 -25.53 11.29 19.31
C TRP A 190 -24.56 12.41 19.63
N THR A 191 -24.23 12.57 20.90
CA THR A 191 -23.18 13.47 21.35
C THR A 191 -22.14 12.74 22.18
N ARG A 192 -20.88 13.11 21.94
CA ARG A 192 -19.72 12.56 22.64
C ARG A 192 -19.63 13.10 24.06
N VAL A 193 -19.37 12.20 25.00
CA VAL A 193 -19.12 12.48 26.41
C VAL A 193 -17.71 12.00 26.75
N PRO A 194 -16.70 12.89 26.77
CA PRO A 194 -15.35 12.52 27.22
C PRO A 194 -15.35 12.08 28.68
N LEU A 195 -14.38 11.24 29.07
CA LEU A 195 -14.06 11.02 30.47
C LEU A 195 -13.61 12.32 31.15
N SER A 196 -13.83 12.43 32.46
CA SER A 196 -13.39 13.60 33.23
C SER A 196 -11.86 13.62 33.34
N ALA A 197 -11.29 14.82 33.55
CA ALA A 197 -9.84 14.98 33.67
C ALA A 197 -9.23 14.21 34.87
N GLU A 198 -10.02 13.98 35.92
CA GLU A 198 -9.61 13.22 37.11
C GLU A 198 -9.50 11.72 36.80
N ASP A 199 -10.45 11.17 36.04
CA ASP A 199 -10.47 9.76 35.62
C ASP A 199 -9.37 9.44 34.59
N CYS A 200 -8.75 10.46 34.03
CA CYS A 200 -7.76 10.35 32.95
C CYS A 200 -6.32 10.29 33.46
N ARG A 201 -6.06 10.28 34.78
CA ARG A 201 -4.68 10.24 35.33
C ARG A 201 -4.55 9.23 36.45
N VAL A 202 -3.65 8.27 36.28
CA VAL A 202 -3.33 7.24 37.28
C VAL A 202 -1.82 7.24 37.56
N ILE A 203 -1.45 7.25 38.84
CA ILE A 203 -0.06 7.08 39.27
C ILE A 203 0.11 5.64 39.72
N ILE A 204 1.03 4.91 39.07
CA ILE A 204 1.44 3.57 39.47
C ILE A 204 2.70 3.70 40.32
N PRO A 205 2.66 3.38 41.62
CA PRO A 205 3.78 3.58 42.52
C PRO A 205 4.91 2.58 42.23
N GLY A 206 6.15 3.02 42.47
CA GLY A 206 7.31 2.16 42.42
C GLY A 206 7.28 1.14 43.56
N ARG A 207 7.64 -0.11 43.28
CA ARG A 207 7.65 -1.19 44.27
C ARG A 207 9.08 -1.69 44.49
N THR A 208 9.43 -1.94 45.75
CA THR A 208 10.72 -2.55 46.16
C THR A 208 10.73 -4.08 46.05
N VAL A 209 9.60 -4.68 45.69
CA VAL A 209 9.38 -6.13 45.72
C VAL A 209 9.84 -6.75 44.41
N SER A 210 10.58 -7.86 44.46
CA SER A 210 11.11 -8.58 43.28
C SER A 210 10.12 -9.51 42.58
N ALA A 211 8.86 -9.59 43.06
CA ALA A 211 7.85 -10.50 42.54
C ALA A 211 6.89 -9.78 41.57
N PRO A 212 6.36 -10.48 40.54
CA PRO A 212 5.31 -9.94 39.70
C PRO A 212 4.09 -9.49 40.49
N ALA A 213 3.51 -8.35 40.14
CA ALA A 213 2.29 -7.85 40.77
C ALA A 213 1.28 -7.35 39.74
N LYS A 214 0.00 -7.56 40.05
CA LYS A 214 -1.14 -7.07 39.26
C LYS A 214 -1.89 -6.02 40.05
N GLU A 215 -2.03 -4.84 39.47
CA GLU A 215 -2.78 -3.71 40.01
C GLU A 215 -3.95 -3.40 39.09
N VAL A 216 -5.10 -3.11 39.69
CA VAL A 216 -6.35 -2.82 38.98
C VAL A 216 -6.88 -1.50 39.51
N PHE A 217 -7.15 -0.58 38.61
CA PHE A 217 -7.71 0.73 38.91
C PHE A 217 -9.03 0.88 38.15
N ASP A 218 -10.14 0.95 38.88
CA ASP A 218 -11.44 1.24 38.28
C ASP A 218 -11.51 2.73 37.95
N LEU A 219 -11.63 3.06 36.65
CA LEU A 219 -11.60 4.45 36.17
C LEU A 219 -13.01 5.04 36.21
N VAL A 220 -13.94 4.36 35.57
CA VAL A 220 -15.37 4.67 35.55
C VAL A 220 -16.16 3.37 35.49
N PRO A 221 -17.48 3.36 35.78
CA PRO A 221 -18.28 2.16 35.66
C PRO A 221 -18.14 1.48 34.28
N GLY A 222 -17.63 0.25 34.29
CA GLY A 222 -17.41 -0.56 33.10
C GLY A 222 -16.01 -0.44 32.46
N LEU A 223 -15.11 0.39 33.00
CA LEU A 223 -13.76 0.58 32.43
C LEU A 223 -12.70 0.60 33.52
N ARG A 224 -11.68 -0.24 33.36
CA ARG A 224 -10.56 -0.36 34.30
C ARG A 224 -9.22 -0.27 33.59
N LEU A 225 -8.22 0.23 34.30
CA LEU A 225 -6.81 0.10 33.97
C LEU A 225 -6.24 -1.11 34.72
N VAL A 226 -5.54 -1.99 34.01
CA VAL A 226 -4.80 -3.11 34.58
C VAL A 226 -3.32 -2.88 34.32
N CYS A 227 -2.52 -2.89 35.37
CA CYS A 227 -1.07 -2.87 35.28
C CYS A 227 -0.51 -4.18 35.82
N ILE A 228 0.32 -4.85 35.03
CA ILE A 228 1.14 -5.97 35.50
C ILE A 228 2.59 -5.51 35.50
N THR A 229 3.22 -5.59 36.67
CA THR A 229 4.62 -5.22 36.89
C THR A 229 5.45 -6.47 37.08
N ARG A 230 6.61 -6.55 36.40
CA ARG A 230 7.55 -7.67 36.50
C ARG A 230 8.97 -7.12 36.67
N PRO A 231 9.40 -6.87 37.91
CA PRO A 231 10.74 -6.37 38.20
C PRO A 231 11.81 -7.43 37.91
N THR A 232 12.95 -6.99 37.37
CA THR A 232 14.13 -7.81 37.09
C THR A 232 15.33 -7.21 37.81
N SER A 233 15.57 -7.66 39.04
CA SER A 233 16.63 -7.12 39.92
C SER A 233 18.04 -7.28 39.34
N SER A 234 18.32 -8.35 38.58
CA SER A 234 19.63 -8.60 37.95
C SER A 234 20.01 -7.56 36.88
N ARG A 235 19.02 -6.90 36.28
CA ARG A 235 19.20 -5.92 35.20
C ARG A 235 18.71 -4.52 35.57
N ASP A 236 18.43 -4.29 36.85
CA ASP A 236 17.83 -3.08 37.41
C ASP A 236 16.75 -2.45 36.52
N SER A 237 15.71 -3.23 36.24
CA SER A 237 14.67 -2.82 35.30
C SER A 237 13.35 -3.54 35.54
N THR A 238 12.26 -2.95 35.05
CA THR A 238 10.92 -3.51 35.22
C THR A 238 10.18 -3.55 33.89
N LEU A 239 9.58 -4.70 33.58
CA LEU A 239 8.61 -4.84 32.49
C LEU A 239 7.23 -4.46 33.01
N PHE A 240 6.60 -3.51 32.34
CA PHE A 240 5.22 -3.12 32.59
C PHE A 240 4.34 -3.62 31.45
N THR A 241 3.19 -4.16 31.78
CA THR A 241 2.08 -4.37 30.84
C THR A 241 0.90 -3.55 31.33
N VAL A 242 0.51 -2.53 30.57
CA VAL A 242 -0.58 -1.62 30.92
C VAL A 242 -1.70 -1.79 29.91
N SER A 243 -2.91 -2.08 30.38
CA SER A 243 -4.07 -2.35 29.53
C SER A 243 -5.33 -1.68 30.05
N MET A 244 -6.11 -1.07 29.17
CA MET A 244 -7.48 -0.64 29.44
C MET A 244 -8.44 -1.76 29.04
N VAL A 245 -9.38 -2.09 29.93
CA VAL A 245 -10.31 -3.20 29.74
C VAL A 245 -11.73 -2.72 29.98
N ASN A 246 -12.61 -2.95 29.00
CA ASN A 246 -14.05 -2.83 29.16
C ASN A 246 -14.57 -4.07 29.91
N THR A 247 -15.19 -3.86 31.07
CA THR A 247 -15.73 -4.91 31.94
C THR A 247 -17.24 -5.07 31.83
N ASN A 248 -17.91 -4.27 30.99
CA ASN A 248 -19.32 -4.47 30.72
C ASN A 248 -19.52 -5.83 30.06
N VAL A 249 -20.57 -6.55 30.45
CA VAL A 249 -20.94 -7.82 29.85
C VAL A 249 -22.28 -7.64 29.16
N ALA A 250 -22.38 -8.00 27.89
CA ALA A 250 -23.62 -7.86 27.12
C ALA A 250 -23.83 -9.05 26.18
N ILE A 251 -25.09 -9.38 25.91
CA ILE A 251 -25.46 -10.41 24.92
C ILE A 251 -25.24 -9.86 23.49
N ARG A 252 -25.47 -8.56 23.30
CA ARG A 252 -25.26 -7.86 22.02
C ARG A 252 -24.51 -6.57 22.26
N THR A 253 -23.74 -6.17 21.25
CA THR A 253 -23.03 -4.90 21.24
C THR A 253 -24.00 -3.73 21.29
N SER A 254 -23.76 -2.77 22.20
CA SER A 254 -24.51 -1.52 22.28
C SER A 254 -23.57 -0.34 22.51
N VAL A 255 -24.01 0.85 22.09
CA VAL A 255 -23.25 2.09 22.27
C VAL A 255 -23.02 2.38 23.76
N ASP A 256 -24.04 2.20 24.60
CA ASP A 256 -23.99 2.53 26.04
C ASP A 256 -22.97 1.71 26.84
N SER A 257 -22.65 0.52 26.32
CA SER A 257 -21.71 -0.42 26.95
C SER A 257 -20.32 -0.40 26.31
N ALA A 258 -20.10 0.42 25.28
CA ALA A 258 -18.83 0.58 24.58
C ALA A 258 -18.10 1.86 25.00
N PHE A 259 -16.78 1.87 24.79
CA PHE A 259 -15.93 3.04 24.96
C PHE A 259 -15.22 3.35 23.66
N PHE A 260 -15.15 4.63 23.29
CA PHE A 260 -14.64 5.09 22.01
C PHE A 260 -13.36 5.91 22.19
N GLN A 261 -12.57 6.02 21.12
CA GLN A 261 -11.32 6.79 21.05
C GLN A 261 -10.35 6.51 22.21
N VAL A 262 -10.20 5.23 22.53
CA VAL A 262 -9.41 4.81 23.69
C VAL A 262 -7.92 4.98 23.44
N ARG A 263 -7.21 5.63 24.37
CA ARG A 263 -5.76 5.85 24.32
C ARG A 263 -5.15 5.73 25.72
N ILE A 264 -3.97 5.12 25.77
CA ILE A 264 -3.11 5.05 26.95
C ILE A 264 -1.81 5.75 26.60
N GLU A 265 -1.36 6.67 27.45
CA GLU A 265 -0.05 7.29 27.37
C GLU A 265 0.66 7.11 28.71
N VAL A 266 1.93 6.73 28.69
CA VAL A 266 2.73 6.45 29.88
C VAL A 266 4.01 7.25 29.84
N SER A 267 4.37 7.84 30.98
CA SER A 267 5.67 8.45 31.23
C SER A 267 6.24 7.92 32.54
N PRO A 268 7.48 7.38 32.57
CA PRO A 268 8.15 7.01 33.82
C PRO A 268 8.36 8.22 34.73
N LEU A 269 8.17 8.01 36.04
CA LEU A 269 8.40 9.01 37.08
C LEU A 269 9.79 8.85 37.70
N GLY A 270 10.37 9.96 38.15
CA GLY A 270 11.68 10.00 38.82
C GLY A 270 12.81 10.49 37.91
N THR A 271 13.79 11.16 38.52
CA THR A 271 14.96 11.71 37.83
C THR A 271 15.84 10.57 37.30
N GLY A 272 16.00 10.49 35.97
CA GLY A 272 16.80 9.45 35.31
C GLY A 272 16.03 8.22 34.83
N SER A 273 14.72 8.13 35.12
CA SER A 273 13.83 7.09 34.58
C SER A 273 13.62 7.26 33.07
N LYS A 274 13.79 6.18 32.30
CA LYS A 274 13.74 6.13 30.84
C LYS A 274 13.18 4.79 30.38
N LEU A 275 12.50 4.82 29.23
CA LEU A 275 12.11 3.62 28.53
C LEU A 275 13.35 2.92 27.97
N LEU A 276 13.33 1.59 27.97
CA LEU A 276 14.40 0.76 27.46
C LEU A 276 13.97 0.03 26.18
N ASP A 277 14.96 -0.33 25.37
CA ASP A 277 14.72 -1.07 24.13
C ASP A 277 14.14 -2.46 24.46
N TYR A 278 12.89 -2.66 24.07
CA TYR A 278 12.10 -3.87 24.22
C TYR A 278 12.71 -5.02 23.42
N SER A 279 13.16 -4.75 22.20
CA SER A 279 13.60 -5.77 21.23
C SER A 279 14.94 -6.43 21.55
N ARG A 280 15.73 -5.86 22.47
CA ARG A 280 17.12 -6.27 22.73
C ARG A 280 17.33 -6.96 24.07
N ARG A 281 16.25 -7.26 24.80
CA ARG A 281 16.33 -7.81 26.15
C ARG A 281 16.23 -9.32 26.19
N ASP A 282 15.64 -9.94 25.17
CA ASP A 282 15.79 -11.36 24.91
C ASP A 282 17.07 -11.52 24.09
N GLY A 283 18.14 -11.91 24.79
CA GLY A 283 19.49 -11.82 24.25
C GLY A 283 19.66 -12.71 23.04
N VAL A 284 19.84 -12.11 21.85
CA VAL A 284 20.17 -12.78 20.57
C VAL A 284 19.54 -14.18 20.44
N SER A 285 18.27 -14.31 20.80
CA SER A 285 17.47 -15.49 20.51
C SER A 285 16.64 -15.14 19.30
N GLY A 286 16.89 -15.84 18.21
CA GLY A 286 16.28 -15.56 16.92
C GLY A 286 17.08 -16.22 15.81
N ASP A 287 16.40 -16.48 14.71
CA ASP A 287 17.01 -16.95 13.48
C ASP A 287 18.01 -15.93 12.89
N GLU A 288 18.73 -16.36 11.85
CA GLU A 288 19.73 -15.53 11.16
C GLU A 288 19.14 -14.19 10.66
N GLU A 289 17.88 -14.20 10.22
CA GLU A 289 17.18 -13.00 9.75
C GLU A 289 16.95 -12.00 10.89
N THR A 290 16.45 -12.46 12.03
CA THR A 290 16.22 -11.63 13.21
C THR A 290 17.52 -10.97 13.66
N GLN A 291 18.62 -11.74 13.69
CA GLN A 291 19.94 -11.22 14.04
C GLN A 291 20.44 -10.18 13.02
N GLY A 292 20.21 -10.42 11.72
CA GLY A 292 20.51 -9.49 10.65
C GLY A 292 19.75 -8.16 10.79
N LEU A 293 18.45 -8.22 11.06
CA LEU A 293 17.61 -7.05 11.30
C LEU A 293 18.05 -6.26 12.53
N GLN A 294 18.37 -6.94 13.64
CA GLN A 294 18.90 -6.29 14.84
C GLN A 294 20.20 -5.53 14.57
N LEU A 295 21.09 -6.07 13.73
CA LEU A 295 22.33 -5.39 13.33
C LEU A 295 22.04 -4.17 12.43
N LEU A 296 21.21 -4.33 11.40
CA LEU A 296 20.88 -3.27 10.44
C LEU A 296 20.16 -2.10 11.13
N TYR A 297 19.23 -2.41 12.05
CA TYR A 297 18.44 -1.44 12.78
C TYR A 297 18.98 -1.13 14.19
N ARG A 298 20.25 -1.44 14.50
CA ARG A 298 20.88 -1.23 15.83
C ARG A 298 20.85 0.20 16.40
N LYS A 299 20.55 1.21 15.57
CA LYS A 299 20.39 2.61 15.99
C LYS A 299 18.92 3.02 16.17
N ARG A 300 17.99 2.12 15.91
CA ARG A 300 16.55 2.29 16.12
C ARG A 300 16.19 1.52 17.39
N ASN A 301 15.70 2.24 18.39
CA ASN A 301 15.21 1.66 19.63
C ASN A 301 13.71 1.43 19.48
N VAL A 302 13.23 0.26 19.91
CA VAL A 302 11.81 -0.07 20.00
C VAL A 302 11.46 -0.04 21.48
N TYR A 303 10.73 0.97 21.96
CA TYR A 303 10.52 1.14 23.41
C TYR A 303 9.36 0.32 23.98
N GLY A 304 8.52 -0.26 23.14
CA GLY A 304 7.46 -1.15 23.59
C GLY A 304 6.79 -1.88 22.44
N VAL A 305 5.90 -2.78 22.81
CA VAL A 305 5.01 -3.52 21.92
C VAL A 305 3.56 -3.22 22.30
N GLY A 306 2.69 -3.07 21.30
CA GLY A 306 1.27 -2.88 21.51
C GLY A 306 0.52 -4.21 21.51
N HIS A 307 -0.56 -4.27 22.28
CA HIS A 307 -1.47 -5.40 22.39
C HIS A 307 -2.85 -4.95 21.90
N GLY A 308 -3.33 -5.53 20.80
CA GLY A 308 -4.54 -5.06 20.10
C GLY A 308 -4.41 -3.66 19.49
N CYS A 309 -3.19 -3.10 19.43
CA CYS A 309 -2.90 -1.78 18.87
C CYS A 309 -1.41 -1.64 18.53
N SER A 310 -1.05 -0.53 17.90
CA SER A 310 0.34 -0.09 17.77
C SER A 310 0.76 0.80 18.94
N VAL A 311 2.06 1.06 19.06
CA VAL A 311 2.63 1.98 20.04
C VAL A 311 3.51 3.02 19.36
N GLU A 312 3.46 4.24 19.89
CA GLU A 312 4.25 5.37 19.44
C GLU A 312 5.01 5.96 20.64
N TRP A 313 6.17 6.54 20.38
CA TRP A 313 6.99 7.15 21.42
C TRP A 313 7.66 8.42 20.92
N ASN A 314 8.03 9.30 21.86
CA ASN A 314 8.83 10.47 21.53
C ASN A 314 10.29 10.08 21.27
N ARG A 315 11.06 10.98 20.64
CA ARG A 315 12.45 10.72 20.25
C ARG A 315 13.34 10.45 21.46
N GLU A 316 13.03 11.05 22.59
CA GLU A 316 13.77 10.96 23.84
C GLU A 316 13.52 9.63 24.58
N GLY A 317 12.47 8.87 24.21
CA GLY A 317 12.10 7.63 24.91
C GLY A 317 11.61 7.87 26.33
N THR A 318 10.95 9.01 26.58
CA THR A 318 10.39 9.36 27.89
C THR A 318 8.88 9.15 27.96
N THR A 319 8.22 9.07 26.81
CA THR A 319 6.77 8.89 26.72
C THR A 319 6.46 7.86 25.64
N ILE A 320 5.57 6.92 25.97
CA ILE A 320 5.03 5.92 25.05
C ILE A 320 3.51 5.95 25.11
N ARG A 321 2.85 5.80 23.97
CA ARG A 321 1.39 5.83 23.86
C ARG A 321 0.87 4.78 22.90
N THR A 322 -0.35 4.32 23.12
CA THR A 322 -1.07 3.47 22.17
C THR A 322 -1.54 4.28 20.96
N SER A 323 -1.56 3.63 19.80
CA SER A 323 -2.01 4.21 18.53
C SER A 323 -2.81 3.17 17.75
N VAL A 324 -4.06 3.51 17.44
CA VAL A 324 -4.98 2.64 16.69
C VAL A 324 -4.74 2.78 15.19
N ILE A 325 -4.46 4.00 14.73
CA ILE A 325 -4.12 4.32 13.34
C ILE A 325 -2.68 4.87 13.32
N PRO A 326 -1.66 4.00 13.40
CA PRO A 326 -0.27 4.42 13.41
C PRO A 326 0.11 5.08 12.09
N THR A 327 0.87 6.17 12.16
CA THR A 327 1.32 6.90 10.97
C THR A 327 2.82 7.06 10.98
N TYR A 328 3.45 6.79 9.84
CA TYR A 328 4.89 6.93 9.70
C TYR A 328 5.25 7.50 8.33
N GLU A 329 6.23 8.41 8.33
CA GLU A 329 6.78 8.97 7.11
C GLU A 329 7.93 8.10 6.61
N VAL A 330 7.71 7.41 5.49
CA VAL A 330 8.75 6.62 4.82
C VAL A 330 9.46 7.52 3.80
N PRO A 331 10.75 7.85 3.99
CA PRO A 331 11.48 8.68 3.05
C PRO A 331 11.64 7.97 1.70
N GLN A 332 11.63 8.74 0.61
CA GLN A 332 11.95 8.20 -0.71
C GLN A 332 13.44 7.84 -0.80
N VAL A 333 13.74 6.75 -1.49
CA VAL A 333 15.13 6.34 -1.74
C VAL A 333 15.75 7.22 -2.83
N MET A 334 16.94 7.73 -2.56
CA MET A 334 17.76 8.44 -3.53
C MET A 334 18.60 7.45 -4.33
N PHE A 335 18.72 7.66 -5.64
CA PHE A 335 19.49 6.80 -6.54
C PHE A 335 20.80 7.44 -7.00
N ASP A 336 20.92 8.75 -6.81
CA ASP A 336 22.14 9.50 -7.02
C ASP A 336 22.98 9.40 -5.75
N VAL A 337 24.00 8.55 -5.79
CA VAL A 337 24.90 8.30 -4.66
C VAL A 337 26.33 8.67 -5.08
N PRO A 338 27.09 9.38 -4.22
CA PRO A 338 28.42 9.89 -4.59
C PRO A 338 29.39 8.82 -5.09
N GLU A 339 29.29 7.59 -4.59
CA GLU A 339 30.13 6.45 -4.94
C GLU A 339 29.98 6.03 -6.40
N LEU A 340 28.86 6.38 -7.05
CA LEU A 340 28.60 6.07 -8.46
C LEU A 340 28.87 7.26 -9.40
N SER A 341 29.50 8.33 -8.89
CA SER A 341 29.91 9.45 -9.73
C SER A 341 30.83 8.98 -10.85
N GLY A 342 30.51 9.35 -12.10
CA GLY A 342 31.23 8.91 -13.30
C GLY A 342 30.72 7.61 -13.93
N CYS A 343 29.69 6.98 -13.35
CA CYS A 343 29.00 5.81 -13.93
C CYS A 343 27.69 6.19 -14.67
N GLU A 344 27.35 7.47 -14.78
CA GLU A 344 26.07 7.92 -15.34
C GLU A 344 25.91 7.51 -16.81
N GLU A 345 27.03 7.47 -17.55
CA GLU A 345 27.05 7.05 -18.95
C GLU A 345 26.54 5.61 -19.13
N ILE A 346 26.90 4.69 -18.23
CA ILE A 346 26.56 3.27 -18.35
C ILE A 346 25.17 2.94 -17.79
N LEU A 347 24.57 3.86 -17.03
CA LEU A 347 23.18 3.74 -16.60
C LEU A 347 22.18 4.05 -17.72
N SER A 348 22.59 4.75 -18.78
CA SER A 348 21.71 5.08 -19.90
C SER A 348 21.29 3.83 -20.69
N MET A 349 19.98 3.58 -20.80
CA MET A 349 19.44 2.50 -21.62
C MET A 349 19.86 2.62 -23.09
N ARG A 350 20.05 3.86 -23.60
CA ARG A 350 20.53 4.09 -24.97
C ARG A 350 21.98 3.67 -25.15
N ASN A 351 22.84 3.97 -24.19
CA ASN A 351 24.26 3.62 -24.27
C ASN A 351 24.51 2.13 -24.05
N LEU A 352 23.56 1.42 -23.45
CA LEU A 352 23.58 -0.05 -23.31
C LEU A 352 22.90 -0.79 -24.48
N SER A 353 22.25 -0.08 -25.42
CA SER A 353 21.52 -0.72 -26.51
C SER A 353 22.34 -0.89 -27.79
N ASP A 354 21.73 -1.44 -28.83
CA ASP A 354 22.24 -1.49 -30.20
C ASP A 354 22.30 -0.11 -30.88
N ARG A 355 21.73 0.92 -30.24
CA ARG A 355 21.82 2.33 -30.67
C ARG A 355 22.88 3.12 -29.90
N THR A 356 23.76 2.40 -29.21
CA THR A 356 24.84 3.02 -28.45
C THR A 356 25.83 3.75 -29.37
N PRO A 357 26.32 4.94 -28.97
CA PRO A 357 27.46 5.58 -29.63
C PRO A 357 28.81 4.97 -29.17
N LEU A 358 28.79 4.03 -28.22
CA LEU A 358 29.97 3.47 -27.58
C LEU A 358 30.37 2.14 -28.24
N ASP A 359 31.67 1.87 -28.33
CA ASP A 359 32.14 0.53 -28.67
C ASP A 359 31.90 -0.45 -27.51
N LYS A 360 31.89 -1.75 -27.84
CA LYS A 360 31.69 -2.82 -26.85
C LYS A 360 32.71 -2.74 -25.69
N GLY A 361 33.97 -2.41 -25.98
CA GLY A 361 35.02 -2.31 -24.97
C GLY A 361 34.71 -1.24 -23.93
N ARG A 362 34.28 -0.05 -24.38
CA ARG A 362 33.87 1.05 -23.48
C ARG A 362 32.64 0.73 -22.65
N VAL A 363 31.65 0.02 -23.21
CA VAL A 363 30.47 -0.45 -22.45
C VAL A 363 30.91 -1.42 -21.34
N ILE A 364 31.74 -2.41 -21.68
CA ILE A 364 32.24 -3.40 -20.71
C ILE A 364 33.10 -2.74 -19.63
N ASP A 365 33.97 -1.79 -19.99
CA ASP A 365 34.74 -1.00 -19.02
C ASP A 365 33.84 -0.21 -18.07
N GLY A 366 32.81 0.46 -18.59
CA GLY A 366 31.83 1.18 -17.77
C GLY A 366 31.09 0.27 -16.78
N LEU A 367 30.67 -0.92 -17.22
CA LEU A 367 30.02 -1.90 -16.34
C LEU A 367 30.98 -2.43 -15.27
N ASN A 368 32.25 -2.66 -15.62
CA ASN A 368 33.27 -3.06 -14.66
C ASN A 368 33.54 -1.96 -13.61
N ARG A 369 33.61 -0.69 -14.04
CA ARG A 369 33.73 0.45 -13.11
C ARG A 369 32.53 0.56 -12.17
N PHE A 370 31.31 0.33 -12.69
CA PHE A 370 30.10 0.28 -11.88
C PHE A 370 30.17 -0.80 -10.79
N VAL A 371 30.61 -2.02 -11.11
CA VAL A 371 30.78 -3.10 -10.12
C VAL A 371 31.96 -2.83 -9.17
N ALA A 372 33.04 -2.23 -9.67
CA ALA A 372 34.20 -1.86 -8.86
C ALA A 372 33.86 -0.79 -7.80
N ALA A 373 32.98 0.15 -8.12
CA ALA A 373 32.45 1.11 -7.15
C ALA A 373 31.73 0.40 -5.99
N TYR A 374 30.91 -0.62 -6.29
CA TYR A 374 30.25 -1.42 -5.26
C TYR A 374 31.26 -2.23 -4.42
N ARG A 375 32.28 -2.83 -5.05
CA ARG A 375 33.37 -3.52 -4.32
C ARG A 375 34.12 -2.59 -3.36
N THR A 376 34.42 -1.36 -3.81
CA THR A 376 35.07 -0.34 -2.98
C THR A 376 34.20 0.05 -1.78
N TRP A 377 32.88 0.13 -1.97
CA TRP A 377 31.94 0.37 -0.87
C TRP A 377 31.93 -0.79 0.13
N ILE A 378 31.96 -2.05 -0.33
CA ILE A 378 32.06 -3.23 0.53
C ILE A 378 33.32 -3.18 1.39
N GLU A 379 34.49 -2.88 0.79
CA GLU A 379 35.76 -2.73 1.52
C GLU A 379 35.71 -1.60 2.56
N THR A 380 34.98 -0.52 2.25
CA THR A 380 34.80 0.61 3.17
C THR A 380 33.96 0.20 4.37
N GLU A 381 32.85 -0.52 4.16
CA GLU A 381 32.02 -1.03 5.25
C GLU A 381 32.73 -2.12 6.07
N GLU A 382 33.57 -2.93 5.44
CA GLU A 382 34.44 -3.89 6.14
C GLU A 382 35.43 -3.19 7.09
N LYS A 383 36.11 -2.13 6.63
CA LYS A 383 36.98 -1.32 7.50
C LYS A 383 36.17 -0.69 8.64
N ARG A 384 34.96 -0.22 8.34
CA ARG A 384 34.04 0.39 9.32
C ARG A 384 33.55 -0.59 10.38
N LYS A 385 33.40 -1.88 10.05
CA LYS A 385 33.03 -2.96 11.00
C LYS A 385 33.88 -2.90 12.28
N GLY A 386 35.18 -2.65 12.15
CA GLY A 386 36.12 -2.56 13.28
C GLY A 386 35.89 -1.38 14.21
N SER A 387 35.32 -0.27 13.73
CA SER A 387 35.12 0.96 14.52
C SER A 387 33.71 1.13 15.08
N LEU A 388 32.81 0.16 14.87
CA LEU A 388 31.38 0.29 15.20
C LEU A 388 31.01 -0.14 16.63
N GLY A 389 31.96 -0.65 17.42
CA GLY A 389 31.70 -1.12 18.79
C GLY A 389 30.71 -2.28 18.86
N LEU A 390 30.69 -3.15 17.83
CA LEU A 390 29.79 -4.30 17.73
C LEU A 390 30.17 -5.40 18.75
N SER A 391 29.17 -6.10 19.29
CA SER A 391 29.40 -7.33 20.04
C SER A 391 30.01 -8.42 19.16
N GLU A 392 30.58 -9.46 19.76
CA GLU A 392 31.19 -10.55 18.99
C GLU A 392 30.17 -11.27 18.10
N SER A 393 28.95 -11.51 18.61
CA SER A 393 27.84 -12.06 17.83
C SER A 393 27.46 -11.15 16.64
N GLN A 394 27.40 -9.84 16.86
CA GLN A 394 27.10 -8.87 15.79
C GLN A 394 28.19 -8.80 14.72
N LYS A 395 29.46 -9.00 15.09
CA LYS A 395 30.56 -9.06 14.11
C LYS A 395 30.45 -10.27 13.19
N VAL A 396 30.02 -11.42 13.71
CA VAL A 396 29.77 -12.63 12.90
C VAL A 396 28.66 -12.35 11.88
N VAL A 397 27.53 -11.80 12.32
CA VAL A 397 26.42 -11.42 11.42
C VAL A 397 26.86 -10.39 10.37
N ALA A 398 27.67 -9.40 10.77
CA ALA A 398 28.22 -8.41 9.86
C ALA A 398 29.10 -9.05 8.77
N GLU A 399 29.89 -10.07 9.13
CA GLU A 399 30.71 -10.81 8.17
C GLU A 399 29.87 -11.60 7.17
N VAL A 400 28.78 -12.24 7.64
CA VAL A 400 27.81 -12.91 6.76
C VAL A 400 27.23 -11.93 5.75
N HIS A 401 26.76 -10.75 6.20
CA HIS A 401 26.22 -9.73 5.30
C HIS A 401 27.26 -9.23 4.28
N LEU A 402 28.51 -9.00 4.71
CA LEU A 402 29.59 -8.59 3.81
C LEU A 402 29.89 -9.67 2.77
N ASN A 403 29.88 -10.95 3.14
CA ASN A 403 30.04 -12.06 2.21
C ASN A 403 28.90 -12.12 1.18
N LEU A 404 27.65 -11.92 1.60
CA LEU A 404 26.52 -11.83 0.65
C LEU A 404 26.68 -10.66 -0.32
N CYS A 405 27.19 -9.50 0.13
CA CYS A 405 27.51 -8.38 -0.77
C CYS A 405 28.62 -8.73 -1.76
N ARG A 406 29.69 -9.41 -1.32
CA ARG A 406 30.78 -9.87 -2.20
C ARG A 406 30.27 -10.85 -3.24
N GLU A 407 29.45 -11.81 -2.84
CA GLU A 407 28.83 -12.78 -3.74
C GLU A 407 27.96 -12.09 -4.80
N ALA A 408 27.15 -11.10 -4.41
CA ALA A 408 26.39 -10.29 -5.36
C ALA A 408 27.30 -9.55 -6.36
N ALA A 409 28.42 -8.98 -5.89
CA ALA A 409 29.41 -8.33 -6.75
C ALA A 409 30.12 -9.30 -7.71
N ASP A 410 30.39 -10.53 -7.26
CA ASP A 410 30.98 -11.58 -8.09
C ASP A 410 29.98 -12.08 -9.15
N ARG A 411 28.71 -12.24 -8.79
CA ARG A 411 27.63 -12.58 -9.73
C ARG A 411 27.48 -11.52 -10.83
N MET A 412 27.48 -10.23 -10.46
CA MET A 412 27.48 -9.14 -11.44
C MET A 412 28.72 -9.19 -12.35
N GLY A 413 29.90 -9.47 -11.80
CA GLY A 413 31.13 -9.66 -12.57
C GLY A 413 31.04 -10.81 -13.57
N ARG A 414 30.49 -11.97 -13.17
CA ARG A 414 30.22 -13.10 -14.07
C ARG A 414 29.23 -12.72 -15.18
N GLY A 415 28.22 -11.92 -14.88
CA GLY A 415 27.29 -11.38 -15.87
C GLY A 415 28.01 -10.53 -16.93
N ILE A 416 28.94 -9.66 -16.51
CA ILE A 416 29.76 -8.84 -17.42
C ILE A 416 30.68 -9.72 -18.28
N GLU A 417 31.28 -10.76 -17.71
CA GLU A 417 32.11 -11.70 -18.48
C GLU A 417 31.29 -12.46 -19.53
N GLY A 418 30.04 -12.82 -19.20
CA GLY A 418 29.07 -13.35 -20.15
C GLY A 418 28.80 -12.40 -21.32
N LEU A 419 28.60 -11.11 -21.04
CA LEU A 419 28.44 -10.07 -22.07
C LEU A 419 29.68 -9.92 -22.95
N LYS A 420 30.87 -10.06 -22.37
CA LYS A 420 32.14 -9.96 -23.09
C LYS A 420 32.34 -11.14 -24.05
N ASN A 421 32.13 -12.37 -23.57
CA ASN A 421 32.54 -13.59 -24.26
C ASN A 421 31.43 -14.28 -25.07
N ASN A 422 30.15 -13.99 -24.81
CA ASN A 422 29.04 -14.63 -25.50
C ASN A 422 28.28 -13.65 -26.40
N ARG A 423 28.29 -13.91 -27.72
CA ARG A 423 27.63 -13.05 -28.71
C ARG A 423 26.13 -12.96 -28.47
N ASP A 424 25.45 -14.07 -28.19
CA ASP A 424 24.00 -14.07 -28.04
C ASP A 424 23.57 -13.30 -26.80
N VAL A 425 24.31 -13.44 -25.69
CA VAL A 425 24.05 -12.70 -24.45
C VAL A 425 24.26 -11.21 -24.66
N TRP A 426 25.32 -10.82 -25.37
CA TRP A 426 25.58 -9.43 -25.74
C TRP A 426 24.45 -8.84 -26.59
N VAL A 427 24.04 -9.53 -27.66
CA VAL A 427 22.98 -9.07 -28.57
C VAL A 427 21.64 -8.99 -27.83
N ALA A 428 21.27 -10.02 -27.06
CA ALA A 428 20.04 -10.01 -26.27
C ALA A 428 20.02 -8.86 -25.26
N PHE A 429 21.15 -8.57 -24.61
CA PHE A 429 21.29 -7.44 -23.69
C PHE A 429 21.10 -6.09 -24.40
N GLN A 430 21.72 -5.90 -25.57
CA GLN A 430 21.54 -4.68 -26.36
C GLN A 430 20.09 -4.46 -26.80
N LEU A 431 19.45 -5.50 -27.34
CA LEU A 431 18.06 -5.43 -27.80
C LEU A 431 17.09 -5.22 -26.62
N ALA A 432 17.35 -5.83 -25.47
CA ALA A 432 16.56 -5.61 -24.25
C ALA A 432 16.64 -4.15 -23.78
N ASN A 433 17.84 -3.57 -23.77
CA ASN A 433 18.02 -2.15 -23.42
C ASN A 433 17.32 -1.21 -24.42
N ARG A 434 17.32 -1.55 -25.71
CA ARG A 434 16.51 -0.84 -26.71
C ARG A 434 15.01 -0.94 -26.44
N ALA A 435 14.52 -2.15 -26.15
CA ALA A 435 13.12 -2.37 -25.84
C ALA A 435 12.69 -1.57 -24.61
N MET A 436 13.54 -1.51 -23.58
CA MET A 436 13.29 -0.73 -22.36
C MET A 436 13.36 0.79 -22.59
N LEU A 437 14.27 1.27 -23.44
CA LEU A 437 14.30 2.68 -23.88
C LEU A 437 12.99 3.05 -24.58
N MET A 438 12.54 2.22 -25.52
CA MET A 438 11.27 2.39 -26.23
C MET A 438 10.09 2.35 -25.26
N GLN A 439 10.05 1.34 -24.37
CA GLN A 439 9.03 1.19 -23.34
C GLN A 439 8.91 2.45 -22.47
N ARG A 440 10.06 3.04 -22.09
CA ARG A 440 10.10 4.23 -21.24
C ARG A 440 9.57 5.45 -21.95
N ALA A 441 9.99 5.68 -23.20
CA ALA A 441 9.52 6.78 -24.02
C ALA A 441 8.01 6.72 -24.24
N HIS A 442 7.49 5.54 -24.56
CA HIS A 442 6.06 5.33 -24.79
C HIS A 442 5.25 5.38 -23.49
N SER A 443 5.81 5.01 -22.34
CA SER A 443 5.14 5.19 -21.04
C SER A 443 4.96 6.67 -20.68
N ILE A 444 5.87 7.56 -21.13
CA ILE A 444 5.73 9.01 -20.94
C ILE A 444 4.68 9.55 -21.91
N LEU A 445 4.71 9.12 -23.18
CA LEU A 445 3.72 9.49 -24.19
C LEU A 445 2.28 9.17 -23.75
N GLN A 446 2.08 8.04 -23.06
CA GLN A 446 0.77 7.57 -22.60
C GLN A 446 0.18 8.31 -21.39
N ARG A 447 0.92 9.24 -20.75
CA ARG A 447 0.43 9.95 -19.55
C ARG A 447 -0.82 10.78 -19.82
N ASP A 448 -0.92 11.33 -21.03
CA ASP A 448 -2.06 12.09 -21.48
C ASP A 448 -2.91 11.22 -22.40
N ALA A 449 -4.00 10.67 -21.85
CA ALA A 449 -4.93 9.86 -22.63
C ALA A 449 -5.56 10.69 -23.76
N ARG A 450 -5.48 10.18 -24.98
CA ARG A 450 -5.93 10.85 -26.20
C ARG A 450 -7.06 10.07 -26.88
N PHE A 451 -7.92 10.75 -27.60
CA PHE A 451 -8.86 10.15 -28.53
C PHE A 451 -8.29 10.17 -29.96
N PRO A 452 -8.80 9.32 -30.88
CA PRO A 452 -8.31 9.26 -32.26
C PRO A 452 -8.39 10.59 -33.01
N ASP A 453 -9.39 11.42 -32.68
CA ASP A 453 -9.66 12.73 -33.28
C ASP A 453 -8.92 13.89 -32.60
N ASP A 454 -8.06 13.62 -31.61
CA ASP A 454 -7.15 14.62 -31.04
C ASP A 454 -5.98 14.94 -32.00
N LYS A 455 -5.09 15.86 -31.59
CA LYS A 455 -3.88 16.20 -32.35
C LYS A 455 -3.05 14.95 -32.68
N PRO A 456 -2.35 14.90 -33.84
CA PRO A 456 -1.51 13.75 -34.21
C PRO A 456 -0.49 13.35 -33.14
N VAL A 457 -0.16 12.05 -33.08
CA VAL A 457 0.86 11.55 -32.13
C VAL A 457 2.20 12.19 -32.47
N THR A 458 2.86 12.78 -31.46
CA THR A 458 4.27 13.17 -31.58
C THR A 458 5.12 11.98 -31.16
N TRP A 459 5.63 11.23 -32.14
CA TRP A 459 6.40 10.02 -31.89
C TRP A 459 7.75 10.34 -31.22
N PRO A 460 8.16 9.58 -30.18
CA PRO A 460 9.44 9.80 -29.53
C PRO A 460 10.62 9.51 -30.48
N ASP A 461 11.59 10.43 -30.52
CA ASP A 461 12.88 10.16 -31.15
C ASP A 461 13.84 9.53 -30.14
N TYR A 462 14.08 8.24 -30.29
CA TYR A 462 14.94 7.46 -29.40
C TYR A 462 16.43 7.84 -29.49
N SER A 463 16.85 8.52 -30.57
CA SER A 463 18.24 8.95 -30.74
C SER A 463 18.57 10.16 -29.86
N THR A 464 17.59 11.04 -29.63
CA THR A 464 17.74 12.28 -28.84
C THR A 464 17.06 12.20 -27.47
N PHE A 465 16.42 11.07 -27.14
CA PHE A 465 15.69 10.89 -25.89
C PHE A 465 16.58 11.10 -24.64
N SER A 466 16.09 11.90 -23.69
CA SER A 466 16.89 12.35 -22.54
C SER A 466 17.39 11.19 -21.68
N ALA A 467 18.70 11.16 -21.40
CA ALA A 467 19.32 10.18 -20.52
C ALA A 467 18.71 10.23 -19.11
N GLY A 468 18.39 11.41 -18.57
CA GLY A 468 17.75 11.54 -17.26
C GLY A 468 16.36 10.90 -17.18
N GLN A 469 15.68 10.71 -18.32
CA GLN A 469 14.37 10.06 -18.39
C GLN A 469 14.45 8.57 -18.77
N SER A 470 15.61 8.10 -19.22
CA SER A 470 15.86 6.76 -19.77
C SER A 470 17.11 6.09 -19.19
N SER A 471 17.47 6.41 -17.95
CA SER A 471 18.53 5.73 -17.22
C SER A 471 17.97 4.68 -16.27
N TRP A 472 18.68 3.57 -16.17
CA TRP A 472 18.51 2.60 -15.11
C TRP A 472 18.82 3.24 -13.76
N ARG A 473 18.02 2.90 -12.76
CA ARG A 473 18.44 3.05 -11.36
C ARG A 473 19.54 2.03 -11.10
N PRO A 474 20.58 2.35 -10.31
CA PRO A 474 21.72 1.45 -10.09
C PRO A 474 21.33 0.01 -9.72
N PHE A 475 20.38 -0.15 -8.80
CA PHE A 475 19.93 -1.49 -8.39
C PHE A 475 19.27 -2.28 -9.53
N GLN A 476 18.62 -1.61 -10.50
CA GLN A 476 17.99 -2.27 -11.65
C GLN A 476 19.05 -2.86 -12.58
N LEU A 477 20.11 -2.08 -12.88
CA LEU A 477 21.23 -2.57 -13.67
C LEU A 477 21.99 -3.68 -12.95
N ALA A 478 22.27 -3.50 -11.66
CA ALA A 478 22.87 -4.53 -10.82
C ALA A 478 22.07 -5.83 -10.82
N PHE A 479 20.74 -5.74 -10.69
CA PHE A 479 19.84 -6.90 -10.71
C PHE A 479 19.89 -7.63 -12.06
N MET A 480 19.89 -6.91 -13.18
CA MET A 480 20.05 -7.53 -14.51
C MET A 480 21.39 -8.26 -14.62
N LEU A 481 22.50 -7.61 -14.29
CA LEU A 481 23.85 -8.20 -14.38
C LEU A 481 23.99 -9.45 -13.50
N MET A 482 23.43 -9.42 -12.29
CA MET A 482 23.48 -10.53 -11.33
C MET A 482 22.70 -11.77 -11.81
N ASN A 483 21.63 -11.58 -12.59
CA ASN A 483 20.80 -12.67 -13.10
C ASN A 483 21.29 -13.24 -14.44
N LEU A 484 22.09 -12.49 -15.20
CA LEU A 484 22.57 -12.91 -16.53
C LEU A 484 23.21 -14.31 -16.55
N PRO A 485 24.07 -14.72 -15.60
CA PRO A 485 24.67 -16.06 -15.62
C PRO A 485 23.61 -17.18 -15.54
N GLY A 486 22.69 -17.10 -14.58
CA GLY A 486 21.63 -18.12 -14.39
C GLY A 486 20.58 -18.15 -15.51
N LEU A 487 20.40 -17.03 -16.21
CA LEU A 487 19.50 -16.94 -17.38
C LEU A 487 20.15 -17.47 -18.65
N SER A 488 21.47 -17.32 -18.79
CA SER A 488 22.18 -17.59 -20.04
C SER A 488 22.93 -18.91 -20.08
N ASP A 489 23.16 -19.57 -18.96
CA ASP A 489 23.82 -20.88 -18.94
C ASP A 489 23.03 -21.87 -18.06
N PRO A 490 22.45 -22.94 -18.64
CA PRO A 490 21.77 -24.00 -17.88
C PRO A 490 22.65 -24.69 -16.82
N ASN A 491 23.98 -24.66 -17.00
CA ASN A 491 24.93 -25.25 -16.05
C ASN A 491 25.47 -24.23 -15.02
N SER A 492 25.01 -22.97 -15.08
CA SER A 492 25.42 -21.95 -14.12
C SER A 492 24.99 -22.37 -12.70
N PRO A 493 25.85 -22.19 -11.68
CA PRO A 493 25.44 -22.40 -10.29
C PRO A 493 24.27 -21.49 -9.90
N ASP A 494 24.15 -20.33 -10.56
CA ASP A 494 23.07 -19.37 -10.33
C ASP A 494 21.71 -19.84 -10.91
N ARG A 495 21.66 -20.94 -11.69
CA ARG A 495 20.45 -21.39 -12.40
C ARG A 495 19.29 -21.76 -11.46
N ASN A 496 19.62 -22.29 -10.28
CA ASN A 496 18.64 -22.76 -9.29
C ASN A 496 18.33 -21.72 -8.21
N LEU A 497 18.85 -20.50 -8.33
CA LEU A 497 18.62 -19.43 -7.36
C LEU A 497 17.28 -18.72 -7.60
N VAL A 498 16.65 -18.30 -6.52
CA VAL A 498 15.49 -17.40 -6.53
C VAL A 498 15.94 -16.06 -5.96
N ASP A 499 16.05 -15.05 -6.82
CA ASP A 499 16.43 -13.70 -6.40
C ASP A 499 15.22 -12.86 -6.00
N LEU A 500 15.27 -12.30 -4.79
CA LEU A 500 14.24 -11.41 -4.25
C LEU A 500 14.66 -9.93 -4.40
N ILE A 501 13.90 -9.16 -5.19
CA ILE A 501 14.07 -7.70 -5.25
C ILE A 501 13.33 -7.03 -4.09
N TRP A 502 14.03 -6.82 -2.98
CA TRP A 502 13.49 -6.05 -1.87
C TRP A 502 13.82 -4.56 -2.01
N PHE A 503 12.83 -3.77 -2.44
CA PHE A 503 12.97 -2.32 -2.58
C PHE A 503 11.64 -1.62 -2.27
N PRO A 504 11.61 -0.40 -1.71
CA PRO A 504 10.36 0.31 -1.41
C PRO A 504 9.40 0.45 -2.59
N THR A 505 8.11 0.63 -2.29
CA THR A 505 7.07 0.91 -3.29
C THR A 505 7.38 2.20 -4.05
N GLY A 506 7.03 2.25 -5.34
CA GLY A 506 7.44 3.37 -6.22
C GLY A 506 8.94 3.41 -6.56
N GLY A 507 9.75 2.47 -6.05
CA GLY A 507 11.19 2.41 -6.27
C GLY A 507 11.64 1.96 -7.67
N GLY A 508 10.73 1.54 -8.55
CA GLY A 508 11.05 1.10 -9.91
C GLY A 508 11.40 -0.39 -10.04
N LYS A 509 10.90 -1.25 -9.14
CA LYS A 509 11.12 -2.71 -9.22
C LYS A 509 10.65 -3.30 -10.56
N THR A 510 9.56 -2.75 -11.10
CA THR A 510 8.96 -3.22 -12.35
C THR A 510 9.91 -3.20 -13.53
N GLU A 511 10.63 -2.10 -13.71
CA GLU A 511 11.57 -1.97 -14.81
C GLU A 511 12.72 -2.98 -14.74
N ALA A 512 13.16 -3.37 -13.54
CA ALA A 512 14.24 -4.36 -13.37
C ALA A 512 13.86 -5.74 -13.94
N TYR A 513 12.69 -6.27 -13.54
CA TYR A 513 12.27 -7.58 -14.04
C TYR A 513 11.77 -7.53 -15.50
N LEU A 514 11.27 -6.37 -15.98
CA LEU A 514 10.93 -6.17 -17.39
C LEU A 514 12.19 -6.16 -18.28
N GLY A 515 13.30 -5.61 -17.79
CA GLY A 515 14.60 -5.70 -18.46
C GLY A 515 15.06 -7.15 -18.63
N ILE A 516 15.00 -7.95 -17.56
CA ILE A 516 15.29 -9.39 -17.61
C ILE A 516 14.33 -10.14 -18.54
N ALA A 517 13.03 -9.83 -18.50
CA ALA A 517 12.04 -10.42 -19.40
C ALA A 517 12.43 -10.20 -20.86
N ALA A 518 12.80 -8.98 -21.24
CA ALA A 518 13.26 -8.69 -22.60
C ALA A 518 14.54 -9.47 -22.96
N ILE A 519 15.51 -9.57 -22.05
CA ILE A 519 16.73 -10.38 -22.26
C ILE A 519 16.37 -11.83 -22.55
N VAL A 520 15.48 -12.43 -21.75
CA VAL A 520 15.04 -13.83 -21.92
C VAL A 520 14.34 -14.04 -23.26
N LEU A 521 13.44 -13.12 -23.65
CA LEU A 521 12.72 -13.21 -24.92
C LEU A 521 13.68 -13.19 -26.12
N PHE A 522 14.61 -12.24 -26.16
CA PHE A 522 15.58 -12.15 -27.25
C PHE A 522 16.58 -13.31 -27.22
N LEU A 523 17.10 -13.69 -26.05
CA LEU A 523 18.05 -14.79 -25.92
C LEU A 523 17.44 -16.13 -26.38
N ARG A 524 16.16 -16.38 -26.04
CA ARG A 524 15.43 -17.57 -26.50
C ARG A 524 15.29 -17.59 -28.01
N ARG A 525 15.02 -16.45 -28.66
CA ARG A 525 14.93 -16.35 -30.13
C ARG A 525 16.26 -16.59 -30.81
N LEU A 526 17.35 -16.03 -30.27
CA LEU A 526 18.70 -16.22 -30.81
C LEU A 526 19.16 -17.67 -30.76
N ARG A 527 18.83 -18.41 -29.70
CA ARG A 527 19.34 -19.77 -29.46
C ARG A 527 18.40 -20.89 -29.87
N HIS A 528 17.09 -20.63 -29.86
CA HIS A 528 16.05 -21.62 -30.10
C HIS A 528 15.03 -21.13 -31.13
N PRO A 529 15.46 -20.76 -32.35
CA PRO A 529 14.58 -20.15 -33.36
C PRO A 529 13.35 -21.02 -33.70
N SER A 530 13.48 -22.35 -33.64
CA SER A 530 12.39 -23.30 -33.92
C SER A 530 11.39 -23.51 -32.78
N THR A 531 11.73 -23.13 -31.54
CA THR A 531 10.89 -23.36 -30.35
C THR A 531 10.74 -22.11 -29.47
N CYS A 532 10.93 -20.93 -30.08
CA CYS A 532 10.90 -19.65 -29.38
C CYS A 532 9.47 -19.16 -29.04
N ASP A 533 8.45 -19.74 -29.68
CA ASP A 533 7.06 -19.25 -29.63
C ASP A 533 6.32 -19.55 -28.33
N GLY A 534 6.77 -20.54 -27.56
CA GLY A 534 6.14 -20.91 -26.30
C GLY A 534 6.33 -19.86 -25.20
N THR A 535 5.55 -20.01 -24.12
CA THR A 535 5.65 -19.15 -22.94
C THR A 535 7.04 -19.26 -22.30
N ALA A 536 7.75 -18.14 -22.26
CA ALA A 536 9.08 -18.02 -21.68
C ALA A 536 9.04 -17.39 -20.28
N ILE A 537 8.04 -16.53 -20.03
CA ILE A 537 7.94 -15.74 -18.81
C ILE A 537 6.52 -15.86 -18.26
N ILE A 538 6.42 -16.07 -16.95
CA ILE A 538 5.17 -16.02 -16.20
C ILE A 538 5.29 -14.92 -15.16
N MET A 539 4.35 -13.98 -15.19
CA MET A 539 4.19 -12.94 -14.18
C MET A 539 2.95 -13.22 -13.33
N ARG A 540 3.15 -13.59 -12.07
CA ARG A 540 2.09 -13.97 -11.13
C ARG A 540 1.78 -12.86 -10.14
N TYR A 541 0.49 -12.53 -9.97
CA TYR A 541 0.01 -11.48 -9.06
C TYR A 541 -1.07 -11.98 -8.10
N THR A 542 -1.10 -11.42 -6.89
CA THR A 542 -2.04 -11.79 -5.81
C THR A 542 -3.39 -11.10 -5.88
N LEU A 543 -3.46 -9.83 -6.32
CA LEU A 543 -4.70 -9.04 -6.31
C LEU A 543 -5.17 -8.68 -7.72
N ARG A 544 -6.47 -8.82 -7.98
CA ARG A 544 -7.09 -8.56 -9.29
C ARG A 544 -7.03 -7.10 -9.75
N LEU A 545 -7.10 -6.13 -8.84
CA LEU A 545 -7.19 -4.69 -9.17
C LEU A 545 -5.81 -4.04 -9.48
N LEU A 546 -4.72 -4.55 -8.88
CA LEU A 546 -3.36 -4.05 -9.11
C LEU A 546 -2.80 -4.47 -10.49
N THR A 547 -3.54 -5.27 -11.24
CA THR A 547 -3.10 -5.92 -12.48
C THR A 547 -3.04 -4.99 -13.66
N ALA A 548 -4.01 -4.09 -13.87
CA ALA A 548 -4.16 -3.37 -15.12
C ALA A 548 -2.98 -2.43 -15.43
N GLN A 549 -2.49 -1.67 -14.44
CA GLN A 549 -1.35 -0.77 -14.64
C GLN A 549 -0.04 -1.52 -14.88
N GLN A 550 0.18 -2.62 -14.16
CA GLN A 550 1.39 -3.44 -14.35
C GLN A 550 1.34 -4.20 -15.67
N PHE A 551 0.15 -4.68 -16.04
CA PHE A 551 -0.12 -5.29 -17.33
C PHE A 551 0.13 -4.31 -18.48
N GLN A 552 -0.36 -3.06 -18.39
CA GLN A 552 -0.12 -2.04 -19.41
C GLN A 552 1.38 -1.81 -19.65
N ARG A 553 2.19 -1.76 -18.58
CA ARG A 553 3.65 -1.61 -18.71
C ARG A 553 4.30 -2.80 -19.42
N ALA A 554 3.85 -4.01 -19.12
CA ALA A 554 4.29 -5.23 -19.80
C ALA A 554 3.85 -5.25 -21.27
N CYS A 555 2.63 -4.81 -21.58
CA CYS A 555 2.15 -4.65 -22.95
C CYS A 555 3.01 -3.67 -23.74
N THR A 556 3.40 -2.52 -23.16
CA THR A 556 4.30 -1.57 -23.83
C THR A 556 5.67 -2.19 -24.12
N LEU A 557 6.23 -2.98 -23.19
CA LEU A 557 7.47 -3.72 -23.42
C LEU A 557 7.32 -4.69 -24.60
N ILE A 558 6.25 -5.47 -24.62
CA ILE A 558 6.01 -6.49 -25.64
C ILE A 558 5.77 -5.85 -27.01
N CYS A 559 5.07 -4.71 -27.06
CA CYS A 559 5.00 -3.88 -28.26
C CYS A 559 6.40 -3.46 -28.74
N ALA A 560 7.27 -2.99 -27.83
CA ALA A 560 8.64 -2.63 -28.20
C ALA A 560 9.43 -3.84 -28.74
N CYS A 561 9.34 -5.00 -28.07
CA CYS A 561 9.99 -6.23 -28.51
C CYS A 561 9.48 -6.70 -29.89
N GLU A 562 8.17 -6.63 -30.13
CA GLU A 562 7.57 -7.01 -31.41
C GLU A 562 8.00 -6.08 -32.55
N LEU A 563 8.10 -4.77 -32.32
CA LEU A 563 8.63 -3.85 -33.35
C LEU A 563 10.11 -4.14 -33.65
N ILE A 564 10.92 -4.39 -32.63
CA ILE A 564 12.33 -4.78 -32.83
C ILE A 564 12.43 -6.09 -33.62
N ARG A 565 11.54 -7.06 -33.36
CA ARG A 565 11.47 -8.31 -34.13
C ARG A 565 11.10 -8.07 -35.58
N ARG A 566 10.08 -7.24 -35.87
CA ARG A 566 9.68 -6.87 -37.25
C ARG A 566 10.81 -6.19 -38.01
N GLU A 567 11.67 -5.44 -37.33
CA GLU A 567 12.85 -4.81 -37.94
C GLU A 567 14.00 -5.79 -38.21
N LEU A 568 14.08 -6.89 -37.45
CA LEU A 568 15.18 -7.86 -37.49
C LEU A 568 14.68 -9.32 -37.67
N PRO A 569 13.88 -9.62 -38.71
CA PRO A 569 13.28 -10.95 -38.88
C PRO A 569 14.32 -12.06 -39.07
N GLU A 570 15.42 -11.78 -39.76
CA GLU A 570 16.51 -12.76 -39.96
C GLU A 570 17.19 -13.18 -38.65
N LEU A 571 17.21 -12.28 -37.66
CA LEU A 571 17.86 -12.53 -36.38
C LEU A 571 16.89 -13.08 -35.33
N LEU A 572 15.64 -12.61 -35.33
CA LEU A 572 14.66 -12.87 -34.27
C LEU A 572 13.50 -13.78 -34.72
N GLY A 573 13.40 -14.10 -36.01
CA GLY A 573 12.34 -14.93 -36.57
C GLY A 573 11.05 -14.17 -36.90
N GLU A 574 10.14 -14.86 -37.59
CA GLU A 574 8.90 -14.29 -38.14
C GLU A 574 7.70 -14.33 -37.18
N SER A 575 7.74 -15.24 -36.21
CA SER A 575 6.64 -15.41 -35.24
C SER A 575 6.50 -14.21 -34.31
N SER A 576 5.27 -13.77 -34.04
CA SER A 576 5.01 -12.60 -33.18
C SER A 576 5.51 -12.78 -31.74
N ILE A 577 5.97 -11.70 -31.10
CA ILE A 577 6.18 -11.64 -29.65
C ILE A 577 4.92 -11.12 -28.98
N SER A 578 4.26 -11.95 -28.17
CA SER A 578 2.95 -11.64 -27.59
C SER A 578 2.85 -11.77 -26.06
N ILE A 579 1.82 -11.13 -25.51
CA ILE A 579 1.46 -11.17 -24.09
C ILE A 579 0.02 -11.64 -23.89
N GLY A 580 -0.22 -12.50 -22.90
CA GLY A 580 -1.56 -12.94 -22.51
C GLY A 580 -1.97 -12.43 -21.13
N LEU A 581 -3.24 -12.09 -20.96
CA LEU A 581 -3.86 -11.77 -19.68
C LEU A 581 -4.76 -12.92 -19.21
N TRP A 582 -4.35 -13.61 -18.15
CA TRP A 582 -4.99 -14.82 -17.64
C TRP A 582 -5.42 -14.65 -16.17
N ILE A 583 -6.55 -13.95 -15.97
CA ILE A 583 -6.98 -13.46 -14.65
C ILE A 583 -8.34 -13.98 -14.16
N GLY A 584 -9.04 -14.77 -14.99
CA GLY A 584 -10.28 -15.46 -14.65
C GLY A 584 -11.58 -14.79 -15.13
N HIS A 585 -12.65 -15.60 -15.17
CA HIS A 585 -13.94 -15.28 -15.79
C HIS A 585 -14.62 -14.00 -15.28
N SER A 586 -14.40 -13.62 -14.02
CA SER A 586 -14.99 -12.39 -13.46
C SER A 586 -14.46 -11.11 -14.11
N SER A 587 -13.37 -11.20 -14.87
CA SER A 587 -12.60 -10.05 -15.32
C SER A 587 -12.40 -10.00 -16.83
N THR A 588 -12.20 -11.14 -17.50
CA THR A 588 -12.15 -11.26 -18.96
C THR A 588 -12.96 -12.48 -19.43
N PRO A 589 -13.48 -12.47 -20.67
CA PRO A 589 -14.18 -13.64 -21.24
C PRO A 589 -13.25 -14.86 -21.34
N ASN A 590 -13.77 -16.05 -21.03
CA ASN A 590 -12.98 -17.28 -21.16
C ASN A 590 -13.05 -17.85 -22.58
N THR A 591 -14.18 -17.68 -23.27
CA THR A 591 -14.40 -18.23 -24.62
C THR A 591 -14.53 -17.12 -25.66
N LEU A 592 -14.18 -17.44 -26.91
CA LEU A 592 -14.36 -16.52 -28.04
C LEU A 592 -15.83 -16.19 -28.28
N ARG A 593 -16.73 -17.13 -27.98
CA ARG A 593 -18.18 -16.91 -28.08
C ARG A 593 -18.62 -15.79 -27.14
N GLU A 594 -18.26 -15.86 -25.87
CA GLU A 594 -18.55 -14.81 -24.88
C GLU A 594 -17.95 -13.46 -25.29
N ALA A 595 -16.71 -13.47 -25.78
CA ALA A 595 -16.04 -12.27 -26.26
C ALA A 595 -16.79 -11.60 -27.42
N PHE A 596 -17.28 -12.36 -28.39
CA PHE A 596 -18.06 -11.81 -29.51
C PHE A 596 -19.44 -11.32 -29.08
N GLU A 597 -20.12 -12.02 -28.16
CA GLU A 597 -21.40 -11.57 -27.59
C GLU A 597 -21.26 -10.23 -26.83
N VAL A 598 -20.15 -10.04 -26.11
CA VAL A 598 -19.82 -8.75 -25.47
C VAL A 598 -19.51 -7.69 -26.53
N LEU A 599 -18.71 -8.01 -27.55
CA LEU A 599 -18.33 -7.07 -28.61
C LEU A 599 -19.56 -6.52 -29.34
N ASP A 600 -20.54 -7.38 -29.65
CA ASP A 600 -21.78 -6.97 -30.30
C ASP A 600 -22.63 -6.06 -29.40
N ARG A 601 -22.67 -6.32 -28.08
CA ARG A 601 -23.32 -5.43 -27.09
C ARG A 601 -22.64 -4.06 -26.96
N LEU A 602 -21.31 -4.02 -27.00
CA LEU A 602 -20.54 -2.76 -27.00
C LEU A 602 -20.81 -1.93 -28.27
N LYS A 603 -20.95 -2.59 -29.42
CA LYS A 603 -21.26 -1.93 -30.70
C LYS A 603 -22.68 -1.40 -30.77
N THR A 604 -23.66 -2.14 -30.23
CA THR A 604 -25.07 -1.73 -30.19
C THR A 604 -25.37 -0.70 -29.10
N GLY A 605 -24.45 -0.47 -28.16
CA GLY A 605 -24.64 0.44 -27.02
C GLY A 605 -25.45 -0.17 -25.88
N ALA A 606 -25.69 -1.49 -25.90
CA ALA A 606 -26.32 -2.22 -24.81
C ALA A 606 -25.35 -2.43 -23.62
N GLU A 607 -24.04 -2.34 -23.87
CA GLU A 607 -22.98 -2.37 -22.86
C GLU A 607 -22.09 -1.14 -23.04
N TYR A 608 -21.69 -0.50 -21.93
CA TYR A 608 -20.87 0.72 -21.96
C TYR A 608 -19.43 0.48 -21.49
N ARG A 609 -19.16 -0.62 -20.77
CA ARG A 609 -17.84 -0.92 -20.22
C ARG A 609 -17.24 -2.15 -20.91
N SER A 610 -16.04 -1.97 -21.47
CA SER A 610 -15.29 -3.08 -22.05
C SER A 610 -14.69 -3.97 -20.96
N PRO A 611 -14.96 -5.29 -20.96
CA PRO A 611 -14.30 -6.23 -20.05
C PRO A 611 -12.92 -6.68 -20.53
N PHE A 612 -12.44 -6.24 -21.70
CA PHE A 612 -11.17 -6.70 -22.28
C PHE A 612 -9.91 -6.12 -21.57
N GLN A 613 -10.07 -5.27 -20.55
CA GLN A 613 -9.01 -4.65 -19.73
C GLN A 613 -7.97 -3.77 -20.47
N VAL A 614 -7.92 -3.79 -21.80
CA VAL A 614 -7.05 -2.94 -22.63
C VAL A 614 -7.82 -1.72 -23.12
N LEU A 615 -7.98 -0.71 -22.26
CA LEU A 615 -8.83 0.46 -22.55
C LEU A 615 -8.15 1.53 -23.42
N SER A 616 -6.82 1.48 -23.54
CA SER A 616 -6.02 2.38 -24.37
C SER A 616 -4.87 1.62 -25.01
N CYS A 617 -4.42 2.08 -26.18
CA CYS A 617 -3.30 1.51 -26.90
C CYS A 617 -2.05 1.61 -26.03
N PRO A 618 -1.40 0.48 -25.67
CA PRO A 618 -0.22 0.48 -24.80
C PRO A 618 1.03 1.01 -25.52
N TRP A 619 0.93 1.37 -26.80
CA TRP A 619 2.01 2.00 -27.55
C TRP A 619 1.87 3.52 -27.57
N CYS A 620 0.77 4.06 -28.10
CA CYS A 620 0.61 5.51 -28.30
C CYS A 620 -0.33 6.20 -27.30
N GLY A 621 -1.06 5.45 -26.46
CA GLY A 621 -2.00 6.00 -25.48
C GLY A 621 -3.38 6.38 -26.04
N THR A 622 -3.65 6.15 -27.33
CA THR A 622 -4.97 6.38 -27.92
C THR A 622 -6.02 5.45 -27.30
N LYS A 623 -7.14 6.01 -26.85
CA LYS A 623 -8.25 5.24 -26.27
C LYS A 623 -8.84 4.25 -27.28
N LEU A 624 -9.07 3.02 -26.80
CA LEU A 624 -9.70 1.93 -27.55
C LEU A 624 -11.19 1.79 -27.19
N VAL A 625 -11.73 2.78 -26.49
CA VAL A 625 -13.09 2.77 -25.94
C VAL A 625 -13.83 4.06 -26.27
N ARG A 626 -15.15 3.99 -26.20
CA ARG A 626 -16.03 5.14 -26.34
C ARG A 626 -16.40 5.71 -24.96
N GLU A 627 -16.25 7.00 -24.79
CA GLU A 627 -16.57 7.69 -23.54
C GLU A 627 -17.40 8.95 -23.78
N ARG A 628 -18.25 9.32 -22.82
CA ARG A 628 -19.00 10.59 -22.89
C ARG A 628 -18.11 11.74 -22.45
N ASN A 629 -18.05 12.79 -23.26
CA ASN A 629 -17.40 14.05 -22.88
C ASN A 629 -18.24 14.81 -21.83
N ARG A 630 -17.74 15.95 -21.35
CA ARG A 630 -18.43 16.82 -20.37
C ARG A 630 -19.80 17.33 -20.87
N GLU A 631 -20.02 17.33 -22.17
CA GLU A 631 -21.25 17.76 -22.85
C GLU A 631 -22.21 16.57 -23.12
N GLY A 632 -21.87 15.38 -22.65
CA GLY A 632 -22.68 14.16 -22.83
C GLY A 632 -22.57 13.49 -24.20
N ARG A 633 -21.77 14.02 -25.14
CA ARG A 633 -21.53 13.44 -26.47
C ARG A 633 -20.55 12.27 -26.38
N LEU A 634 -20.84 11.18 -27.09
CA LEU A 634 -19.97 10.01 -27.15
C LEU A 634 -18.79 10.29 -28.09
N ARG A 635 -17.56 10.10 -27.59
CA ARG A 635 -16.30 10.30 -28.31
C ARG A 635 -15.48 9.01 -28.31
N GLY A 636 -14.70 8.80 -29.37
CA GLY A 636 -13.79 7.65 -29.50
C GLY A 636 -14.34 6.51 -30.34
N GLU A 637 -13.52 5.48 -30.48
CA GLU A 637 -13.79 4.30 -31.31
C GLU A 637 -13.44 3.02 -30.55
N TRP A 638 -14.11 1.93 -30.90
CA TRP A 638 -13.84 0.62 -30.31
C TRP A 638 -12.63 -0.02 -31.00
N GLY A 639 -11.52 -0.15 -30.28
CA GLY A 639 -10.30 -0.83 -30.75
C GLY A 639 -10.39 -2.35 -30.68
N TYR A 640 -11.58 -2.92 -30.88
CA TYR A 640 -11.86 -4.35 -30.78
C TYR A 640 -12.66 -4.80 -32.01
N ARG A 641 -12.19 -5.81 -32.72
CA ARG A 641 -12.89 -6.36 -33.88
C ARG A 641 -12.75 -7.87 -33.95
N ARG A 642 -13.73 -8.50 -34.62
CA ARG A 642 -13.71 -9.92 -34.92
C ARG A 642 -12.94 -10.13 -36.22
N GLU A 643 -11.95 -11.00 -36.20
CA GLU A 643 -11.17 -11.40 -37.36
C GLU A 643 -11.20 -12.93 -37.48
N GLY A 644 -12.16 -13.44 -38.26
CA GLY A 644 -12.44 -14.87 -38.35
C GLY A 644 -12.85 -15.48 -36.99
N ARG A 645 -11.96 -16.29 -36.41
CA ARG A 645 -12.06 -16.91 -35.08
C ARG A 645 -11.11 -16.28 -34.06
N HIS A 646 -10.76 -15.01 -34.23
CA HIS A 646 -9.88 -14.28 -33.35
C HIS A 646 -10.51 -12.97 -32.90
N LEU A 647 -10.22 -12.57 -31.66
CA LEU A 647 -10.52 -11.23 -31.16
C LEU A 647 -9.27 -10.37 -31.40
N ASN A 648 -9.35 -9.49 -32.40
CA ASN A 648 -8.26 -8.56 -32.69
C ASN A 648 -8.45 -7.25 -31.90
N ILE A 649 -7.56 -7.02 -30.95
CA ILE A 649 -7.42 -5.74 -30.25
C ILE A 649 -6.43 -4.88 -31.04
N HIS A 650 -6.81 -3.68 -31.46
CA HIS A 650 -5.99 -2.85 -32.34
C HIS A 650 -6.04 -1.37 -31.93
N CYS A 651 -5.05 -0.61 -32.37
CA CYS A 651 -5.04 0.84 -32.19
C CYS A 651 -6.05 1.52 -33.12
N THR A 652 -6.79 2.48 -32.59
CA THR A 652 -7.77 3.31 -33.32
C THR A 652 -7.13 4.50 -34.04
N ASP A 653 -5.84 4.77 -33.81
CA ASP A 653 -5.07 5.75 -34.55
C ASP A 653 -4.39 5.08 -35.76
N PRO A 654 -4.71 5.46 -37.01
CA PRO A 654 -4.18 4.82 -38.21
C PRO A 654 -2.70 5.10 -38.46
N THR A 655 -2.09 6.04 -37.73
CA THR A 655 -0.64 6.31 -37.82
C THR A 655 0.17 5.43 -36.88
N CYS A 656 -0.49 4.69 -35.98
CA CYS A 656 0.16 3.81 -35.03
C CYS A 656 0.59 2.50 -35.70
N PRO A 657 1.80 1.96 -35.44
CA PRO A 657 2.26 0.69 -36.02
C PRO A 657 1.49 -0.57 -35.54
N PHE A 658 0.43 -0.37 -34.76
CA PHE A 658 -0.43 -1.41 -34.20
C PHE A 658 -1.92 -1.18 -34.54
N ASP A 659 -2.22 -0.43 -35.60
CA ASP A 659 -3.58 -0.27 -36.14
C ASP A 659 -4.14 -1.58 -36.75
N GLU A 660 -3.24 -2.42 -37.27
CA GLU A 660 -3.59 -3.76 -37.75
C GLU A 660 -3.75 -4.80 -36.62
N GLY A 661 -3.20 -4.55 -35.43
CA GLY A 661 -3.36 -5.42 -34.28
C GLY A 661 -2.26 -5.28 -33.25
N LEU A 662 -2.64 -5.33 -31.98
CA LEU A 662 -1.76 -5.37 -30.82
C LEU A 662 -1.40 -6.83 -30.50
N PRO A 663 -0.16 -7.11 -30.06
CA PRO A 663 0.27 -8.47 -29.73
C PRO A 663 -0.23 -8.93 -28.35
N ILE A 664 -1.54 -8.83 -28.12
CA ILE A 664 -2.18 -9.02 -26.80
C ILE A 664 -3.35 -9.99 -26.93
N ALA A 665 -3.34 -11.05 -26.11
CA ALA A 665 -4.45 -11.98 -25.95
C ALA A 665 -5.08 -11.82 -24.56
N VAL A 666 -6.41 -11.72 -24.48
CA VAL A 666 -7.14 -11.57 -23.21
C VAL A 666 -8.24 -12.61 -23.01
N VAL A 667 -8.42 -13.49 -24.00
CA VAL A 667 -9.39 -14.58 -23.98
C VAL A 667 -8.64 -15.89 -23.73
N ASP A 668 -9.04 -16.63 -22.70
CA ASP A 668 -8.39 -17.89 -22.31
C ASP A 668 -8.27 -18.88 -23.47
N GLU A 669 -9.33 -19.06 -24.25
CA GLU A 669 -9.33 -19.95 -25.43
C GLU A 669 -8.25 -19.58 -26.44
N GLU A 670 -7.97 -18.29 -26.65
CA GLU A 670 -6.89 -17.83 -27.52
C GLU A 670 -5.52 -18.06 -26.89
N ILE A 671 -5.39 -17.81 -25.59
CA ILE A 671 -4.15 -18.04 -24.83
C ILE A 671 -3.77 -19.52 -24.85
N TYR A 672 -4.73 -20.45 -24.73
CA TYR A 672 -4.43 -21.89 -24.80
C TYR A 672 -4.11 -22.36 -26.22
N ARG A 673 -4.78 -21.78 -27.23
CA ARG A 673 -4.56 -22.15 -28.64
C ARG A 673 -3.22 -21.66 -29.17
N ALA A 674 -2.82 -20.45 -28.77
CA ALA A 674 -1.55 -19.83 -29.14
C ALA A 674 -0.90 -19.23 -27.88
N PRO A 675 -0.16 -20.05 -27.11
CA PRO A 675 0.48 -19.60 -25.88
C PRO A 675 1.36 -18.36 -26.10
N PRO A 676 1.17 -17.28 -25.32
CA PRO A 676 1.95 -16.06 -25.46
C PRO A 676 3.37 -16.26 -24.93
N ASN A 677 4.32 -15.45 -25.39
CA ASN A 677 5.70 -15.52 -24.87
C ASN A 677 5.79 -15.03 -23.42
N LEU A 678 4.92 -14.08 -23.03
CA LEU A 678 4.76 -13.60 -21.66
C LEU A 678 3.31 -13.83 -21.19
N LEU A 679 3.14 -14.58 -20.12
CA LEU A 679 1.83 -14.80 -19.50
C LEU A 679 1.70 -13.97 -18.22
N PHE A 680 0.70 -13.09 -18.17
CA PHE A 680 0.35 -12.31 -17.00
C PHE A 680 -0.87 -12.94 -16.32
N ALA A 681 -0.74 -13.33 -15.06
CA ALA A 681 -1.73 -14.19 -14.42
C ALA A 681 -1.95 -13.94 -12.93
N THR A 682 -3.14 -14.29 -12.42
CA THR A 682 -3.48 -14.23 -10.99
C THR A 682 -3.26 -15.57 -10.28
N VAL A 683 -2.99 -15.53 -8.97
CA VAL A 683 -2.81 -16.75 -8.16
C VAL A 683 -4.03 -17.67 -8.22
N ASP A 684 -5.24 -17.10 -8.19
CA ASP A 684 -6.50 -17.84 -8.27
C ASP A 684 -6.58 -18.76 -9.51
N LYS A 685 -6.04 -18.30 -10.64
CA LYS A 685 -6.02 -19.04 -11.90
C LYS A 685 -4.99 -20.17 -11.89
N PHE A 686 -3.82 -19.94 -11.28
CA PHE A 686 -2.80 -20.98 -11.10
C PHE A 686 -3.26 -22.11 -10.19
N ALA A 687 -4.08 -21.82 -9.17
CA ALA A 687 -4.66 -22.85 -8.29
C ALA A 687 -5.59 -23.82 -9.03
N GLN A 688 -6.01 -23.50 -10.26
CA GLN A 688 -6.83 -24.36 -11.11
C GLN A 688 -5.99 -25.26 -12.04
N LEU A 689 -4.65 -25.10 -12.06
CA LEU A 689 -3.79 -26.04 -12.78
C LEU A 689 -3.74 -27.37 -12.00
N PRO A 690 -3.92 -28.51 -12.68
CA PRO A 690 -4.00 -29.84 -12.06
C PRO A 690 -2.70 -30.28 -11.38
#